data_AF-A0A9P1FKH5-F1
#
_entry.id   AF-A0A9P1FKH5-F1
#
_cell.length_a   1.000
_cell.length_b   1.000
_cell.length_c   1.000
_cell.angle_alpha   90.00
_cell.angle_beta   90.00
_cell.angle_gamma   90.00
#
_symmetry.space_group_name_H-M   'P 1'
#
loop_
_entity.id
_entity.type
_entity.pdbx_description
1 polymer ?
#
loop_
_entity_poly.entity_id
_entity_poly.type
_entity_poly.pdbx_seq_one_letter_code
_entity_poly.pdbx_strand_id
1 'polypeptide(L)'
;MGSGSSVHSSMKRRQDAIDARKIAKKAAKKKKKEELYKYLQENTDYQDKVRFLFQVPLLKRLPLDQQPLVARAAKSVKFPPRTVIIKEGEMGDDFYVLRQGEASVTVHTVKGDKVVGRLGPGDYFGEKALLASEPRTATITSESFAECLKIQRQHFEELGLKEKLTFADRKAERKPKIRRSKPPTPKTPQDKAFIRECLLNSENLNGGMSGLTEHKIQAITAAMWRERVVPGRRLIRENDLGAEYFYVVESGAFEVIVSEKLADSRPGGIVHSRKTVVDMMKRGSTFGELAIIFLIPRRATIVCSTEASVWVLDRIQFKSIVMPVSEEKQMEYVKVFSAVPMLMPMLTTEKAQMAKVVVEVTYNAEEHIVEQGAPGNTFFMLVEGKVAILRDDMVKGELEANVAKQTIPYFGERALLYQEPRAATVKVISESARCLMLDKDAFDEHLGLLREVFENSLKTIDWKADRDKKAHHPGDPDRDRIYKHELVTCGRMGCGGYSTVDLVQHGNSGNTYALKSVSKGYIWQAQMKSAVANEKDVLYMTSSPFIIKLFETYNTPKSLCFLLEAALGGELFTIYKKRSFFGSEDHARFYVAGVAFALEHMHDRRIVYRDVKPENILLDHNGLVKLSDMGCAKFATKLHLHSHWYARLLCA
;
A
#
# COMPACT_ATOMS: atom_id res chain seq x y z
N MET A 1 -72.76 13.23 56.89
CA MET A 1 -71.57 12.37 56.75
C MET A 1 -71.38 12.07 55.27
N GLY A 2 -70.41 12.68 54.58
CA GLY A 2 -70.31 12.49 53.12
C GLY A 2 -69.07 13.05 52.41
N SER A 3 -68.10 13.63 53.12
CA SER A 3 -66.92 14.25 52.50
C SER A 3 -65.64 13.38 52.54
N GLY A 4 -65.63 12.25 53.25
CA GLY A 4 -64.43 11.42 53.41
C GLY A 4 -64.16 10.39 52.29
N SER A 5 -65.20 9.95 51.57
CA SER A 5 -65.11 8.86 50.57
C SER A 5 -64.50 9.31 49.23
N SER A 6 -64.81 10.53 48.78
CA SER A 6 -64.35 11.09 47.50
C SER A 6 -62.84 11.36 47.48
N VAL A 7 -62.29 11.86 48.59
CA VAL A 7 -60.86 12.20 48.70
C VAL A 7 -60.00 10.94 48.64
N HIS A 8 -60.41 9.86 49.32
CA HIS A 8 -59.68 8.59 49.37
C HIS A 8 -59.65 7.88 48.00
N SER A 9 -60.76 7.92 47.25
CA SER A 9 -60.84 7.43 45.87
C SER A 9 -59.92 8.20 44.92
N SER A 10 -59.87 9.54 45.05
CA SER A 10 -58.99 10.37 44.23
C SER A 10 -57.50 10.14 44.53
N MET A 11 -57.16 9.97 45.82
CA MET A 11 -55.78 9.70 46.26
C MET A 11 -55.31 8.34 45.77
N LYS A 12 -56.16 7.31 45.85
CA LYS A 12 -55.84 5.96 45.35
C LYS A 12 -55.62 5.94 43.84
N ARG A 13 -56.50 6.59 43.05
CA ARG A 13 -56.32 6.73 41.59
C ARG A 13 -55.03 7.48 41.23
N ARG A 14 -54.66 8.48 42.02
CA ARG A 14 -53.41 9.25 41.82
C ARG A 14 -52.19 8.40 42.14
N GLN A 15 -52.24 7.57 43.18
CA GLN A 15 -51.19 6.64 43.55
C GLN A 15 -51.03 5.52 42.50
N ASP A 16 -52.13 4.92 42.06
CA ASP A 16 -52.14 3.89 41.01
C ASP A 16 -51.56 4.43 39.69
N ALA A 17 -51.86 5.68 39.33
CA ALA A 17 -51.28 6.34 38.16
C ALA A 17 -49.76 6.60 38.30
N ILE A 18 -49.29 6.94 39.52
CA ILE A 18 -47.86 7.10 39.81
C ILE A 18 -47.13 5.76 39.68
N ASP A 19 -47.72 4.68 40.21
CA ASP A 19 -47.12 3.36 40.19
C ASP A 19 -47.14 2.73 38.79
N ALA A 20 -48.22 2.91 38.02
CA ALA A 20 -48.27 2.57 36.60
C ALA A 20 -47.18 3.31 35.79
N ARG A 21 -46.96 4.60 36.08
CA ARG A 21 -45.92 5.41 35.42
C ARG A 21 -44.51 4.96 35.80
N LYS A 22 -44.30 4.50 37.05
CA LYS A 22 -43.03 3.89 37.49
C LYS A 22 -42.77 2.55 36.79
N ILE A 23 -43.80 1.70 36.67
CA ILE A 23 -43.71 0.41 35.97
C ILE A 23 -43.39 0.64 34.48
N ALA A 24 -44.09 1.56 33.81
CA ALA A 24 -43.83 1.91 32.42
C ALA A 24 -42.41 2.47 32.20
N LYS A 25 -41.93 3.34 33.10
CA LYS A 25 -40.53 3.83 33.06
C LYS A 25 -39.51 2.70 33.25
N LYS A 26 -39.79 1.74 34.14
CA LYS A 26 -38.92 0.59 34.40
C LYS A 26 -38.87 -0.37 33.20
N ALA A 27 -40.02 -0.62 32.56
CA ALA A 27 -40.13 -1.40 31.33
C ALA A 27 -39.41 -0.72 30.15
N ALA A 28 -39.57 0.59 29.95
CA ALA A 28 -38.86 1.35 28.93
C ALA A 28 -37.34 1.34 29.16
N LYS A 29 -36.88 1.44 30.41
CA LYS A 29 -35.46 1.36 30.76
C LYS A 29 -34.87 -0.04 30.51
N LYS A 30 -35.66 -1.11 30.74
CA LYS A 30 -35.28 -2.49 30.44
C LYS A 30 -35.15 -2.71 28.92
N LYS A 31 -36.15 -2.27 28.14
CA LYS A 31 -36.13 -2.35 26.67
C LYS A 31 -34.94 -1.59 26.07
N LYS A 32 -34.68 -0.37 26.55
CA LYS A 32 -33.53 0.44 26.12
C LYS A 32 -32.18 -0.19 26.50
N LYS A 33 -32.12 -0.94 27.61
CA LYS A 33 -30.93 -1.70 28.03
C LYS A 33 -30.72 -2.93 27.16
N GLU A 34 -31.78 -3.66 26.79
CA GLU A 34 -31.72 -4.80 25.87
C GLU A 34 -31.32 -4.38 24.44
N GLU A 35 -31.88 -3.27 23.94
CA GLU A 35 -31.46 -2.65 22.67
C GLU A 35 -29.98 -2.22 22.70
N LEU A 36 -29.51 -1.66 23.81
CA LEU A 36 -28.11 -1.30 23.99
C LEU A 36 -27.19 -2.54 24.02
N TYR A 37 -27.57 -3.63 24.69
CA TYR A 37 -26.79 -4.87 24.68
C TYR A 37 -26.72 -5.51 23.29
N LYS A 38 -27.83 -5.49 22.55
CA LYS A 38 -27.89 -5.97 21.17
C LYS A 38 -26.97 -5.13 20.27
N TYR A 39 -27.03 -3.80 20.38
CA TYR A 39 -26.15 -2.88 19.67
C TYR A 39 -24.66 -3.07 20.01
N LEU A 40 -24.33 -3.33 21.28
CA LEU A 40 -22.96 -3.61 21.73
C LEU A 40 -22.43 -4.95 21.20
N GLN A 41 -23.26 -5.99 21.16
CA GLN A 41 -22.91 -7.28 20.57
C GLN A 41 -22.72 -7.20 19.05
N GLU A 42 -23.63 -6.52 18.35
CA GLU A 42 -23.53 -6.30 16.89
C GLU A 42 -22.28 -5.50 16.54
N ASN A 43 -21.93 -4.48 17.34
CA ASN A 43 -20.68 -3.74 17.17
C ASN A 43 -19.44 -4.61 17.45
N THR A 44 -19.48 -5.49 18.45
CA THR A 44 -18.34 -6.35 18.77
C THR A 44 -18.10 -7.37 17.66
N ASP A 45 -19.14 -8.05 17.17
CA ASP A 45 -19.04 -8.98 16.03
C ASP A 45 -18.58 -8.26 14.76
N TYR A 46 -19.08 -7.05 14.51
CA TYR A 46 -18.63 -6.21 13.40
C TYR A 46 -17.14 -5.86 13.51
N GLN A 47 -16.67 -5.40 14.67
CA GLN A 47 -15.27 -5.07 14.90
C GLN A 47 -14.37 -6.31 14.78
N ASP A 48 -14.84 -7.48 15.21
CA ASP A 48 -14.12 -8.74 15.07
C ASP A 48 -14.06 -9.22 13.61
N LYS A 49 -15.14 -9.05 12.84
CA LYS A 49 -15.16 -9.32 11.39
C LYS A 49 -14.18 -8.42 10.65
N VAL A 50 -14.22 -7.12 10.94
CA VAL A 50 -13.28 -6.11 10.45
C VAL A 50 -11.84 -6.57 10.74
N ARG A 51 -11.51 -6.84 12.01
CA ARG A 51 -10.18 -7.28 12.42
C ARG A 51 -9.73 -8.57 11.73
N PHE A 52 -10.62 -9.56 11.59
CA PHE A 52 -10.31 -10.84 10.96
C PHE A 52 -10.12 -10.70 9.44
N LEU A 53 -11.05 -10.05 8.74
CA LEU A 53 -10.97 -9.84 7.29
C LEU A 53 -9.70 -9.07 6.89
N PHE A 54 -9.16 -8.23 7.78
CA PHE A 54 -7.89 -7.51 7.54
C PHE A 54 -6.65 -8.38 7.65
N GLN A 55 -6.77 -9.55 8.28
CA GLN A 55 -5.71 -10.56 8.31
C GLN A 55 -5.77 -11.46 7.06
N VAL A 56 -6.89 -11.50 6.35
CA VAL A 56 -7.08 -12.32 5.15
C VAL A 56 -6.27 -11.74 4.00
N PRO A 57 -5.28 -12.45 3.45
CA PRO A 57 -4.38 -11.89 2.42
C PRO A 57 -5.08 -11.38 1.16
N LEU A 58 -6.22 -11.99 0.80
CA LEU A 58 -7.04 -11.54 -0.33
C LEU A 58 -7.64 -10.16 -0.09
N LEU A 59 -8.20 -9.94 1.12
CA LEU A 59 -9.00 -8.75 1.44
C LEU A 59 -8.17 -7.64 2.10
N LYS A 60 -6.98 -7.95 2.63
CA LYS A 60 -6.01 -6.97 3.13
C LYS A 60 -5.57 -5.95 2.06
N ARG A 61 -5.74 -6.29 0.78
CA ARG A 61 -5.42 -5.43 -0.37
C ARG A 61 -6.53 -4.43 -0.72
N LEU A 62 -7.68 -4.51 -0.07
CA LEU A 62 -8.75 -3.54 -0.26
C LEU A 62 -8.43 -2.22 0.44
N PRO A 63 -8.85 -1.08 -0.13
CA PRO A 63 -8.78 0.22 0.54
C PRO A 63 -9.41 0.20 1.93
N LEU A 64 -8.83 0.94 2.88
CA LEU A 64 -9.20 0.93 4.31
C LEU A 64 -10.64 1.42 4.57
N ASP A 65 -11.19 2.22 3.67
CA ASP A 65 -12.57 2.74 3.66
C ASP A 65 -13.59 1.70 3.15
N GLN A 66 -13.17 0.81 2.25
CA GLN A 66 -14.00 -0.26 1.67
C GLN A 66 -14.10 -1.48 2.58
N GLN A 67 -13.08 -1.66 3.39
CA GLN A 67 -12.92 -2.72 4.38
C GLN A 67 -14.09 -2.85 5.38
N PRO A 68 -14.57 -1.75 6.02
CA PRO A 68 -15.84 -1.68 6.75
C PRO A 68 -17.06 -2.21 5.99
N LEU A 69 -17.17 -1.89 4.69
CA LEU A 69 -18.31 -2.24 3.85
C LEU A 69 -18.34 -3.75 3.57
N VAL A 70 -17.18 -4.36 3.34
CA VAL A 70 -17.04 -5.82 3.19
C VAL A 70 -17.41 -6.55 4.48
N ALA A 71 -16.94 -6.05 5.63
CA ALA A 71 -17.30 -6.63 6.93
C ALA A 71 -18.80 -6.54 7.23
N ARG A 72 -19.45 -5.46 6.77
CA ARG A 72 -20.91 -5.29 6.87
C ARG A 72 -21.68 -6.24 5.94
N ALA A 73 -21.16 -6.49 4.74
CA ALA A 73 -21.75 -7.42 3.78
C ALA A 73 -21.54 -8.91 4.16
N ALA A 74 -20.52 -9.20 4.99
CA ALA A 74 -20.15 -10.55 5.40
C ALA A 74 -21.07 -11.10 6.51
N LYS A 75 -21.73 -12.24 6.22
CA LYS A 75 -22.55 -12.98 7.19
C LYS A 75 -21.76 -14.16 7.76
N SER A 76 -21.72 -14.31 9.08
CA SER A 76 -21.10 -15.47 9.73
C SER A 76 -22.00 -16.69 9.59
N VAL A 77 -21.45 -17.81 9.11
CA VAL A 77 -22.15 -19.09 8.93
C VAL A 77 -21.30 -20.19 9.57
N LYS A 78 -21.94 -21.13 10.27
CA LYS A 78 -21.28 -22.20 11.02
C LYS A 78 -21.64 -23.55 10.44
N PHE A 79 -20.65 -24.42 10.31
CA PHE A 79 -20.76 -25.75 9.73
C PHE A 79 -20.20 -26.79 10.70
N PRO A 80 -20.99 -27.79 11.13
CA PRO A 80 -20.48 -28.93 11.89
C PRO A 80 -19.43 -29.72 11.10
N PRO A 81 -18.57 -30.53 11.75
CA PRO A 81 -17.65 -31.42 11.05
C PRO A 81 -18.38 -32.34 10.04
N ARG A 82 -17.71 -32.68 8.93
CA ARG A 82 -18.19 -33.53 7.84
C ARG A 82 -19.38 -32.99 7.06
N THR A 83 -19.59 -31.67 7.07
CA THR A 83 -20.65 -31.00 6.33
C THR A 83 -20.11 -30.51 4.98
N VAL A 84 -20.82 -30.81 3.89
CA VAL A 84 -20.52 -30.24 2.57
C VAL A 84 -20.95 -28.78 2.56
N ILE A 85 -20.00 -27.87 2.34
CA ILE A 85 -20.22 -26.41 2.32
C ILE A 85 -20.62 -25.94 0.93
N ILE A 86 -19.91 -26.42 -0.10
CA ILE A 86 -20.27 -26.28 -1.51
C ILE A 86 -19.96 -27.58 -2.24
N LYS A 87 -20.73 -27.92 -3.27
CA LYS A 87 -20.55 -29.16 -4.03
C LYS A 87 -20.16 -28.87 -5.47
N GLU A 88 -19.26 -29.69 -6.01
CA GLU A 88 -18.84 -29.63 -7.41
C GLU A 88 -20.03 -29.78 -8.36
N GLY A 89 -20.01 -29.00 -9.45
CA GLY A 89 -21.06 -29.01 -10.48
C GLY A 89 -22.29 -28.17 -10.15
N GLU A 90 -22.46 -27.70 -8.91
CA GLU A 90 -23.57 -26.82 -8.55
C GLU A 90 -23.32 -25.39 -9.01
N MET A 91 -24.39 -24.68 -9.38
CA MET A 91 -24.34 -23.22 -9.52
C MET A 91 -24.32 -22.59 -8.13
N GLY A 92 -23.50 -21.57 -7.92
CA GLY A 92 -23.41 -20.94 -6.61
C GLY A 92 -23.06 -19.46 -6.66
N ASP A 93 -23.73 -18.70 -5.79
CA ASP A 93 -23.69 -17.23 -5.80
C ASP A 93 -23.02 -16.67 -4.54
N ASP A 94 -22.24 -17.50 -3.87
CA ASP A 94 -21.64 -17.17 -2.58
C ASP A 94 -20.11 -17.32 -2.61
N PHE A 95 -19.44 -16.38 -1.98
CA PHE A 95 -18.03 -16.41 -1.67
C PHE A 95 -17.83 -16.59 -0.16
N TYR A 96 -16.89 -17.44 0.22
CA TYR A 96 -16.64 -17.79 1.61
C TYR A 96 -15.19 -17.51 1.99
N VAL A 97 -14.99 -16.99 3.19
CA VAL A 97 -13.70 -16.91 3.87
C VAL A 97 -13.77 -17.73 5.15
N LEU A 98 -12.89 -18.71 5.30
CA LEU A 98 -12.85 -19.57 6.48
C LEU A 98 -12.24 -18.80 7.66
N ARG A 99 -13.03 -18.57 8.71
CA ARG A 99 -12.64 -17.85 9.93
C ARG A 99 -12.04 -18.76 10.99
N GLN A 100 -12.62 -19.95 11.14
CA GLN A 100 -12.21 -20.95 12.11
C GLN A 100 -12.44 -22.35 11.53
N GLY A 101 -11.64 -23.32 11.95
CA GLY A 101 -11.77 -24.72 11.52
C GLY A 101 -10.95 -25.07 10.29
N GLU A 102 -11.15 -26.28 9.80
CA GLU A 102 -10.45 -26.84 8.63
C GLU A 102 -11.47 -27.43 7.66
N ALA A 103 -11.17 -27.34 6.36
CA ALA A 103 -11.99 -27.94 5.31
C ALA A 103 -11.12 -28.62 4.24
N SER A 104 -11.61 -29.71 3.67
CA SER A 104 -11.00 -30.41 2.55
C SER A 104 -11.59 -29.93 1.22
N VAL A 105 -10.76 -29.96 0.18
CA VAL A 105 -11.14 -29.67 -1.21
C VAL A 105 -11.03 -30.97 -2.00
N THR A 106 -12.15 -31.43 -2.56
CA THR A 106 -12.23 -32.68 -3.31
C THR A 106 -12.76 -32.41 -4.71
N VAL A 107 -12.16 -33.05 -5.72
CA VAL A 107 -12.62 -33.00 -7.11
C VAL A 107 -12.91 -34.42 -7.58
N HIS A 108 -14.03 -34.62 -8.25
CA HIS A 108 -14.41 -35.92 -8.79
C HIS A 108 -13.56 -36.24 -10.02
N THR A 109 -12.89 -37.39 -10.03
CA THR A 109 -12.08 -37.85 -11.17
C THR A 109 -12.60 -39.18 -11.70
N VAL A 110 -12.11 -39.60 -12.87
CA VAL A 110 -12.46 -40.90 -13.49
C VAL A 110 -12.07 -42.10 -12.59
N LYS A 111 -11.15 -41.90 -11.63
CA LYS A 111 -10.69 -42.90 -10.65
C LYS A 111 -11.31 -42.72 -9.26
N GLY A 112 -12.35 -41.89 -9.13
CA GLY A 112 -13.02 -41.53 -7.88
C GLY A 112 -12.63 -40.14 -7.34
N ASP A 113 -13.17 -39.79 -6.18
CA ASP A 113 -12.95 -38.51 -5.52
C ASP A 113 -11.49 -38.35 -5.06
N LYS A 114 -10.84 -37.26 -5.50
CA LYS A 114 -9.46 -36.93 -5.14
C LYS A 114 -9.41 -35.67 -4.28
N VAL A 115 -8.80 -35.77 -3.10
CA VAL A 115 -8.51 -34.59 -2.27
C VAL A 115 -7.36 -33.81 -2.91
N VAL A 116 -7.66 -32.60 -3.37
CA VAL A 116 -6.73 -31.70 -4.07
C VAL A 116 -6.16 -30.61 -3.16
N GLY A 117 -6.74 -30.43 -1.97
CA GLY A 117 -6.27 -29.41 -1.02
C GLY A 117 -6.95 -29.46 0.34
N ARG A 118 -6.41 -28.66 1.26
CA ARG A 118 -7.01 -28.36 2.56
C ARG A 118 -6.95 -26.85 2.81
N LEU A 119 -7.99 -26.35 3.46
CA LEU A 119 -8.22 -24.94 3.79
C LEU A 119 -8.23 -24.77 5.30
N GLY A 120 -7.66 -23.68 5.79
CA GLY A 120 -7.70 -23.26 7.18
C GLY A 120 -8.05 -21.77 7.33
N PRO A 121 -7.96 -21.22 8.55
CA PRO A 121 -8.31 -19.82 8.79
C PRO A 121 -7.58 -18.85 7.86
N GLY A 122 -8.35 -17.93 7.26
CA GLY A 122 -7.89 -16.95 6.28
C GLY A 122 -7.88 -17.45 4.82
N ASP A 123 -8.14 -18.74 4.57
CA ASP A 123 -8.41 -19.23 3.22
C ASP A 123 -9.82 -18.87 2.76
N TYR A 124 -10.00 -18.86 1.44
CA TYR A 124 -11.27 -18.56 0.80
C TYR A 124 -11.58 -19.55 -0.32
N PHE A 125 -12.86 -19.63 -0.68
CA PHE A 125 -13.35 -20.46 -1.76
C PHE A 125 -14.66 -19.93 -2.32
N GLY A 126 -14.99 -20.37 -3.53
CA GLY A 126 -16.22 -20.01 -4.22
C GLY A 126 -16.12 -18.78 -5.14
N GLU A 127 -14.92 -18.27 -5.35
CA GLU A 127 -14.62 -17.11 -6.19
C GLU A 127 -14.96 -17.33 -7.67
N LYS A 128 -14.70 -18.53 -8.22
CA LYS A 128 -14.88 -18.79 -9.67
C LYS A 128 -16.33 -18.65 -10.11
N ALA A 129 -17.27 -19.11 -9.29
CA ALA A 129 -18.70 -19.00 -9.59
C ALA A 129 -19.21 -17.55 -9.50
N LEU A 130 -18.49 -16.65 -8.81
CA LEU A 130 -18.79 -15.21 -8.82
C LEU A 130 -18.15 -14.50 -10.01
N LEU A 131 -16.95 -14.89 -10.41
CA LEU A 131 -16.18 -14.21 -11.45
C LEU A 131 -16.64 -14.57 -12.87
N ALA A 132 -16.92 -15.85 -13.11
CA ALA A 132 -17.19 -16.40 -14.44
C ALA A 132 -18.63 -16.90 -14.62
N SER A 133 -19.47 -16.86 -13.58
CA SER A 133 -20.82 -17.48 -13.57
C SER A 133 -20.78 -18.96 -13.98
N GLU A 134 -19.72 -19.66 -13.57
CA GLU A 134 -19.49 -21.07 -13.86
C GLU A 134 -19.91 -21.97 -12.68
N PRO A 135 -20.24 -23.25 -12.94
CA PRO A 135 -20.45 -24.24 -11.89
C PRO A 135 -19.25 -24.35 -10.95
N ARG A 136 -19.47 -24.73 -9.70
CA ARG A 136 -18.39 -24.98 -8.73
C ARG A 136 -17.43 -26.04 -9.27
N THR A 137 -16.14 -25.75 -9.24
CA THR A 137 -15.08 -26.64 -9.78
C THR A 137 -14.56 -27.67 -8.78
N ALA A 138 -15.07 -27.67 -7.54
CA ALA A 138 -14.66 -28.59 -6.48
C ALA A 138 -15.72 -28.62 -5.36
N THR A 139 -15.75 -29.73 -4.64
CA THR A 139 -16.52 -29.90 -3.41
C THR A 139 -15.68 -29.49 -2.21
N ILE A 140 -16.26 -28.69 -1.30
CA ILE A 140 -15.62 -28.28 -0.04
C ILE A 140 -16.37 -28.92 1.11
N THR A 141 -15.66 -29.68 1.96
CA THR A 141 -16.26 -30.37 3.11
C THR A 141 -15.52 -29.97 4.38
N SER A 142 -16.25 -29.57 5.42
CA SER A 142 -15.65 -29.27 6.73
C SER A 142 -15.04 -30.53 7.35
N GLU A 143 -13.80 -30.44 7.83
CA GLU A 143 -13.13 -31.54 8.56
C GLU A 143 -13.33 -31.40 10.08
N SER A 144 -13.43 -30.16 10.55
CA SER A 144 -13.74 -29.80 11.93
C SER A 144 -14.92 -28.81 11.96
N PHE A 145 -15.30 -28.33 13.15
CA PHE A 145 -16.26 -27.23 13.25
C PHE A 145 -15.70 -26.01 12.52
N ALA A 146 -16.39 -25.58 11.47
CA ALA A 146 -15.95 -24.50 10.61
C ALA A 146 -16.87 -23.28 10.75
N GLU A 147 -16.29 -22.11 10.98
CA GLU A 147 -17.00 -20.83 10.86
C GLU A 147 -16.48 -20.10 9.62
N CYS A 148 -17.39 -19.70 8.74
CA CYS A 148 -17.08 -18.96 7.52
C CYS A 148 -17.77 -17.59 7.52
N LEU A 149 -17.11 -16.61 6.92
CA LEU A 149 -17.72 -15.35 6.51
C LEU A 149 -18.19 -15.50 5.05
N LYS A 150 -19.50 -15.42 4.84
CA LYS A 150 -20.19 -15.57 3.55
C LYS A 150 -20.55 -14.20 2.98
N ILE A 151 -20.21 -13.97 1.71
CA ILE A 151 -20.56 -12.77 0.94
C ILE A 151 -21.32 -13.23 -0.32
N GLN A 152 -22.50 -12.66 -0.56
CA GLN A 152 -23.34 -12.98 -1.71
C GLN A 152 -22.91 -12.22 -2.96
N ARG A 153 -23.16 -12.75 -4.16
CA ARG A 153 -22.82 -12.16 -5.47
C ARG A 153 -23.23 -10.70 -5.56
N GLN A 154 -24.46 -10.39 -5.20
CA GLN A 154 -24.99 -9.02 -5.24
C GLN A 154 -24.08 -8.04 -4.48
N HIS A 155 -23.79 -8.32 -3.20
CA HIS A 155 -22.89 -7.45 -2.42
C HIS A 155 -21.45 -7.48 -2.90
N PHE A 156 -21.01 -8.61 -3.47
CA PHE A 156 -19.68 -8.75 -4.04
C PHE A 156 -19.50 -7.84 -5.27
N GLU A 157 -20.52 -7.72 -6.11
CA GLU A 157 -20.59 -6.86 -7.29
C GLU A 157 -20.80 -5.38 -6.91
N GLU A 158 -21.74 -5.08 -6.01
CA GLU A 158 -22.00 -3.71 -5.52
C GLU A 158 -20.74 -3.06 -4.92
N LEU A 159 -19.88 -3.85 -4.27
CA LEU A 159 -18.63 -3.38 -3.69
C LEU A 159 -17.47 -3.32 -4.71
N GLY A 160 -17.70 -3.73 -5.97
CA GLY A 160 -16.69 -3.79 -7.03
C GLY A 160 -15.54 -4.73 -6.67
N LEU A 161 -15.80 -5.80 -5.91
CA LEU A 161 -14.75 -6.69 -5.44
C LEU A 161 -14.14 -7.53 -6.56
N LYS A 162 -14.85 -7.70 -7.67
CA LYS A 162 -14.37 -8.40 -8.87
C LYS A 162 -13.17 -7.70 -9.49
N GLU A 163 -13.21 -6.38 -9.59
CA GLU A 163 -12.14 -5.55 -10.17
C GLU A 163 -11.04 -5.24 -9.16
N LYS A 164 -11.40 -5.17 -7.87
CA LYS A 164 -10.48 -4.78 -6.78
C LYS A 164 -9.69 -5.95 -6.18
N LEU A 165 -10.16 -7.19 -6.32
CA LEU A 165 -9.49 -8.37 -5.76
C LEU A 165 -8.79 -9.17 -6.84
N THR A 166 -7.47 -9.35 -6.67
CA THR A 166 -6.71 -10.27 -7.51
C THR A 166 -6.83 -11.69 -6.95
N PHE A 167 -7.67 -12.49 -7.58
CA PHE A 167 -7.79 -13.91 -7.26
C PHE A 167 -6.58 -14.67 -7.80
N ALA A 168 -6.04 -15.58 -6.99
CA ALA A 168 -4.96 -16.42 -7.45
C ALA A 168 -5.51 -17.35 -8.54
N ASP A 169 -4.84 -17.41 -9.69
CA ASP A 169 -5.21 -18.29 -10.81
C ASP A 169 -4.85 -19.74 -10.45
N ARG A 170 -5.69 -20.36 -9.62
CA ARG A 170 -5.49 -21.70 -9.06
C ARG A 170 -5.95 -22.72 -10.09
N LYS A 171 -5.06 -23.08 -11.03
CA LYS A 171 -5.00 -24.47 -11.51
C LYS A 171 -4.45 -25.31 -10.36
N ALA A 172 -5.05 -26.47 -10.12
CA ALA A 172 -4.82 -27.30 -8.95
C ALA A 172 -3.37 -27.84 -8.89
N GLU A 173 -2.42 -27.00 -8.47
CA GLU A 173 -1.12 -27.35 -7.94
C GLU A 173 -0.57 -26.15 -7.15
N ARG A 174 -0.34 -26.37 -5.85
CA ARG A 174 0.04 -25.36 -4.85
C ARG A 174 1.34 -24.62 -5.22
N LYS A 175 1.33 -23.29 -5.16
CA LYS A 175 2.43 -22.55 -4.48
C LYS A 175 2.10 -22.50 -2.98
N PRO A 176 2.97 -22.98 -2.09
CA PRO A 176 2.74 -22.94 -0.65
C PRO A 176 2.67 -21.49 -0.14
N LYS A 177 1.79 -21.24 0.83
CA LYS A 177 1.72 -20.02 1.64
C LYS A 177 3.10 -19.70 2.23
N ILE A 178 3.65 -18.52 1.95
CA ILE A 178 4.92 -18.07 2.54
C ILE A 178 4.67 -17.70 4.01
N ARG A 179 5.20 -18.51 4.94
CA ARG A 179 5.47 -18.10 6.32
C ARG A 179 6.79 -17.34 6.30
N ARG A 180 6.77 -16.01 6.44
CA ARG A 180 7.90 -15.12 6.18
C ARG A 180 9.15 -15.31 7.06
N SER A 181 9.09 -16.00 8.20
CA SER A 181 10.25 -16.49 8.96
C SER A 181 9.77 -17.43 10.07
N LYS A 182 10.65 -18.29 10.62
CA LYS A 182 10.37 -19.11 11.80
C LYS A 182 11.27 -18.66 12.96
N PRO A 183 10.85 -18.84 14.22
CA PRO A 183 11.71 -18.53 15.36
C PRO A 183 12.99 -19.38 15.29
N PRO A 184 14.15 -18.83 15.70
CA PRO A 184 15.40 -19.57 15.67
C PRO A 184 15.31 -20.86 16.48
N THR A 185 15.87 -21.94 15.95
CA THR A 185 15.96 -23.20 16.69
C THR A 185 17.13 -23.10 17.67
N PRO A 186 16.97 -23.56 18.94
CA PRO A 186 18.09 -23.69 19.88
C PRO A 186 19.23 -24.51 19.29
N LYS A 187 20.48 -24.08 19.52
CA LYS A 187 21.67 -24.68 18.90
C LYS A 187 22.62 -25.19 19.96
N THR A 188 23.06 -26.43 19.79
CA THR A 188 24.14 -27.04 20.57
C THR A 188 25.49 -26.40 20.22
N PRO A 189 26.53 -26.54 21.05
CA PRO A 189 27.89 -26.13 20.70
C PRO A 189 28.37 -26.74 19.37
N GLN A 190 28.01 -28.00 19.11
CA GLN A 190 28.32 -28.70 17.87
C GLN A 190 27.60 -28.09 16.66
N ASP A 191 26.32 -27.75 16.78
CA ASP A 191 25.57 -27.07 15.71
C ASP A 191 26.22 -25.72 15.35
N LYS A 192 26.63 -24.95 16.37
CA LYS A 192 27.27 -23.64 16.18
C LYS A 192 28.63 -23.78 15.47
N ALA A 193 29.44 -24.76 15.89
CA ALA A 193 30.74 -25.03 15.27
C ALA A 193 30.57 -25.49 13.80
N PHE A 194 29.59 -26.36 13.54
CA PHE A 194 29.27 -26.84 12.20
C PHE A 194 28.83 -25.71 11.26
N ILE A 195 27.86 -24.88 11.68
CA ILE A 195 27.38 -23.76 10.85
C ILE A 195 28.52 -22.77 10.58
N ARG A 196 29.35 -22.48 11.60
CA ARG A 196 30.54 -21.63 11.46
C ARG A 196 31.50 -22.15 10.39
N GLU A 197 31.83 -23.44 10.43
CA GLU A 197 32.71 -24.08 9.44
C GLU A 197 32.14 -23.97 8.03
N CYS A 198 30.83 -24.24 7.84
CA CYS A 198 30.17 -24.13 6.55
C CYS A 198 30.20 -22.69 6.00
N LEU A 199 30.00 -21.70 6.85
CA LEU A 199 30.02 -20.28 6.46
C LEU A 199 31.42 -19.80 6.08
N LEU A 200 32.46 -20.25 6.79
CA LEU A 200 33.85 -19.92 6.49
C LEU A 200 34.35 -20.57 5.20
N ASN A 201 33.90 -21.79 4.91
CA ASN A 201 34.28 -22.54 3.69
C ASN A 201 33.46 -22.14 2.46
N SER A 202 32.48 -21.24 2.60
CA SER A 202 31.64 -20.77 1.50
C SER A 202 32.40 -19.75 0.65
N GLU A 203 32.87 -20.15 -0.54
CA GLU A 203 33.60 -19.29 -1.50
C GLU A 203 32.86 -17.97 -1.79
N ASN A 204 31.55 -18.04 -1.99
CA ASN A 204 30.68 -16.89 -2.30
C ASN A 204 30.50 -15.88 -1.15
N LEU A 205 30.79 -16.27 0.09
CA LEU A 205 30.60 -15.43 1.28
C LEU A 205 31.92 -14.94 1.86
N ASN A 206 32.98 -15.76 1.78
CA ASN A 206 34.28 -15.43 2.33
C ASN A 206 35.20 -14.73 1.30
N GLY A 207 34.95 -14.93 -0.01
CA GLY A 207 35.72 -14.32 -1.09
C GLY A 207 35.20 -12.96 -1.61
N GLY A 208 34.05 -12.46 -1.12
CA GLY A 208 33.35 -11.29 -1.67
C GLY A 208 33.12 -10.12 -0.69
N MET A 209 32.61 -9.00 -1.24
CA MET A 209 32.48 -7.67 -0.61
C MET A 209 32.08 -7.71 0.90
N SER A 210 33.05 -7.34 1.74
CA SER A 210 33.01 -7.09 3.20
C SER A 210 33.50 -8.18 4.16
N GLY A 211 33.65 -9.44 3.74
CA GLY A 211 34.10 -10.54 4.61
C GLY A 211 33.15 -10.86 5.79
N LEU A 212 33.03 -12.16 6.11
CA LEU A 212 32.27 -12.60 7.29
C LEU A 212 33.16 -12.50 8.54
N THR A 213 32.98 -11.44 9.33
CA THR A 213 33.61 -11.35 10.66
C THR A 213 33.00 -12.36 11.62
N GLU A 214 33.73 -12.74 12.67
CA GLU A 214 33.24 -13.69 13.68
C GLU A 214 31.90 -13.24 14.31
N HIS A 215 31.72 -11.93 14.51
CA HIS A 215 30.46 -11.36 15.00
C HIS A 215 29.29 -11.59 14.02
N LYS A 216 29.51 -11.42 12.71
CA LYS A 216 28.49 -11.68 11.68
C LYS A 216 28.14 -13.17 11.64
N ILE A 217 29.14 -14.05 11.74
CA ILE A 217 28.94 -15.50 11.78
C ILE A 217 28.10 -15.90 13.01
N GLN A 218 28.40 -15.35 14.18
CA GLN A 218 27.62 -15.59 15.39
C GLN A 218 26.18 -15.11 15.25
N ALA A 219 25.95 -13.94 14.66
CA ALA A 219 24.61 -13.40 14.44
C ALA A 219 23.80 -14.24 13.42
N ILE A 220 24.41 -14.64 12.29
CA ILE A 220 23.79 -15.57 11.32
C ILE A 220 23.42 -16.86 12.03
N THR A 221 24.39 -17.47 12.72
CA THR A 221 24.20 -18.72 13.46
C THR A 221 23.09 -18.58 14.48
N ALA A 222 23.01 -17.47 15.23
CA ALA A 222 21.95 -17.26 16.21
C ALA A 222 20.57 -17.23 15.57
N ALA A 223 20.42 -16.60 14.40
CA ALA A 223 19.15 -16.35 13.73
C ALA A 223 18.56 -17.56 12.97
N MET A 224 19.39 -18.52 12.55
CA MET A 224 18.90 -19.66 11.73
C MET A 224 17.89 -20.57 12.46
N TRP A 225 16.93 -21.14 11.73
CA TRP A 225 16.09 -22.24 12.22
C TRP A 225 16.38 -23.53 11.45
N ARG A 226 16.08 -24.67 12.07
CA ARG A 226 16.24 -25.99 11.46
C ARG A 226 14.96 -26.41 10.75
N GLU A 227 15.07 -26.97 9.55
CA GLU A 227 13.94 -27.43 8.75
C GLU A 227 14.20 -28.82 8.15
N ARG A 228 13.26 -29.74 8.36
CA ARG A 228 13.27 -31.06 7.73
C ARG A 228 12.69 -30.96 6.32
N VAL A 229 13.38 -31.57 5.36
CA VAL A 229 13.05 -31.55 3.94
C VAL A 229 12.92 -32.99 3.45
N VAL A 230 11.81 -33.28 2.75
CA VAL A 230 11.51 -34.62 2.23
C VAL A 230 12.02 -34.78 0.79
N PRO A 231 12.36 -35.99 0.34
CA PRO A 231 12.71 -36.25 -1.06
C PRO A 231 11.66 -35.70 -2.04
N GLY A 232 12.13 -35.21 -3.19
CA GLY A 232 11.31 -34.57 -4.23
C GLY A 232 10.89 -33.13 -3.92
N ARG A 233 11.11 -32.62 -2.70
CA ARG A 233 10.83 -31.22 -2.35
C ARG A 233 11.79 -30.30 -3.10
N ARG A 234 11.24 -29.36 -3.85
CA ARG A 234 11.99 -28.25 -4.48
C ARG A 234 12.16 -27.12 -3.47
N LEU A 235 13.41 -26.73 -3.21
CA LEU A 235 13.73 -25.59 -2.33
C LEU A 235 13.97 -24.31 -3.14
N ILE A 236 14.65 -24.42 -4.27
CA ILE A 236 14.91 -23.31 -5.18
C ILE A 236 14.44 -23.72 -6.58
N ARG A 237 13.89 -22.76 -7.32
CA ARG A 237 13.55 -22.93 -8.73
C ARG A 237 14.41 -22.01 -9.58
N GLU A 238 14.93 -22.54 -10.68
CA GLU A 238 15.65 -21.77 -11.69
C GLU A 238 14.79 -20.63 -12.24
N ASN A 239 15.41 -19.48 -12.48
CA ASN A 239 14.79 -18.22 -12.89
C ASN A 239 13.77 -17.65 -11.90
N ASP A 240 13.66 -18.23 -10.70
CA ASP A 240 12.89 -17.62 -9.62
C ASP A 240 13.61 -16.35 -9.15
N LEU A 241 12.85 -15.26 -9.08
CA LEU A 241 13.30 -13.97 -8.60
C LEU A 241 13.02 -13.79 -7.10
N GLY A 242 12.16 -14.64 -6.52
CA GLY A 242 11.84 -14.67 -5.10
C GLY A 242 12.88 -15.45 -4.30
N ALA A 243 14.07 -14.88 -4.12
CA ALA A 243 15.09 -15.50 -3.28
C ALA A 243 14.75 -15.31 -1.79
N GLU A 244 13.94 -16.18 -1.19
CA GLU A 244 13.43 -15.96 0.17
C GLU A 244 14.42 -16.37 1.28
N TYR A 245 15.25 -17.40 1.02
CA TYR A 245 16.00 -18.08 2.07
C TYR A 245 17.41 -18.48 1.64
N PHE A 246 18.32 -18.42 2.63
CA PHE A 246 19.66 -18.98 2.61
C PHE A 246 19.66 -20.32 3.34
N TYR A 247 20.40 -21.30 2.83
CA TYR A 247 20.43 -22.66 3.38
C TYR A 247 21.85 -23.13 3.67
N VAL A 248 22.00 -23.85 4.79
CA VAL A 248 23.18 -24.68 5.11
C VAL A 248 22.70 -26.12 5.26
N VAL A 249 23.31 -27.04 4.51
CA VAL A 249 22.91 -28.46 4.52
C VAL A 249 23.50 -29.16 5.74
N GLU A 250 22.64 -29.54 6.68
CA GLU A 250 23.03 -30.33 7.86
C GLU A 250 23.13 -31.83 7.51
N SER A 251 22.18 -32.34 6.74
CA SER A 251 22.14 -33.75 6.31
C SER A 251 21.31 -33.92 5.05
N GLY A 252 21.48 -35.06 4.37
CA GLY A 252 20.81 -35.37 3.11
C GLY A 252 21.58 -34.87 1.88
N ALA A 253 20.95 -34.99 0.72
CA ALA A 253 21.52 -34.62 -0.57
C ALA A 253 20.50 -33.87 -1.44
N PHE A 254 20.99 -32.91 -2.22
CA PHE A 254 20.17 -32.09 -3.10
C PHE A 254 20.78 -31.99 -4.49
N GLU A 255 20.01 -32.32 -5.51
CA GLU A 255 20.38 -32.15 -6.92
C GLU A 255 20.28 -30.70 -7.36
N VAL A 256 21.28 -30.24 -8.09
CA VAL A 256 21.31 -28.93 -8.76
C VAL A 256 21.00 -29.15 -10.24
N ILE A 257 19.90 -28.58 -10.71
CA ILE A 257 19.34 -28.83 -12.04
C ILE A 257 19.27 -27.53 -12.83
N VAL A 258 19.86 -27.51 -14.03
CA VAL A 258 19.84 -26.38 -14.98
C VAL A 258 19.04 -26.78 -16.22
N SER A 259 18.28 -25.84 -16.78
CA SER A 259 17.50 -26.08 -18.00
C SER A 259 18.16 -25.43 -19.22
N GLU A 260 18.57 -26.23 -20.20
CA GLU A 260 19.03 -25.74 -21.49
C GLU A 260 17.85 -25.58 -22.45
N LYS A 261 17.73 -24.39 -23.07
CA LYS A 261 16.76 -24.15 -24.15
C LYS A 261 17.39 -24.57 -25.48
N LEU A 262 16.84 -25.60 -26.12
CA LEU A 262 17.17 -25.92 -27.50
C LEU A 262 16.30 -25.05 -28.40
N ALA A 263 16.91 -24.11 -29.12
CA ALA A 263 16.21 -23.30 -30.10
C ALA A 263 15.91 -24.16 -31.35
N ASP A 264 14.63 -24.40 -31.64
CA ASP A 264 14.20 -24.93 -32.93
C ASP A 264 14.17 -23.76 -33.92
N SER A 265 14.93 -23.84 -35.01
CA SER A 265 15.18 -22.73 -35.95
C SER A 265 13.97 -22.34 -36.81
N ARG A 266 12.76 -22.81 -36.46
CA ARG A 266 11.52 -22.57 -37.20
C ARG A 266 10.58 -21.63 -36.42
N PRO A 267 9.97 -20.63 -37.07
CA PRO A 267 8.99 -19.76 -36.41
C PRO A 267 7.78 -20.59 -35.94
N GLY A 268 7.52 -20.60 -34.63
CA GLY A 268 6.40 -21.34 -34.02
C GLY A 268 6.73 -22.74 -33.49
N GLY A 269 8.01 -23.16 -33.47
CA GLY A 269 8.43 -24.43 -32.89
C GLY A 269 8.23 -24.51 -31.37
N ILE A 270 7.84 -25.70 -30.87
CA ILE A 270 7.72 -25.97 -29.43
C ILE A 270 9.13 -25.94 -28.82
N VAL A 271 9.38 -25.01 -27.89
CA VAL A 271 10.65 -24.93 -27.13
C VAL A 271 10.77 -26.17 -26.25
N HIS A 272 11.66 -27.09 -26.62
CA HIS A 272 12.02 -28.22 -25.77
C HIS A 272 13.11 -27.76 -24.79
N SER A 273 12.87 -27.90 -23.48
CA SER A 273 13.89 -27.65 -22.46
C SER A 273 14.45 -28.98 -21.97
N ARG A 274 15.76 -29.17 -22.11
CA ARG A 274 16.47 -30.32 -21.52
C ARG A 274 16.89 -29.93 -20.12
N LYS A 275 16.50 -30.72 -19.12
CA LYS A 275 16.94 -30.54 -17.73
C LYS A 275 18.09 -31.47 -17.44
N THR A 276 19.18 -30.92 -16.93
CA THR A 276 20.40 -31.67 -16.65
C THR A 276 20.78 -31.46 -15.19
N VAL A 277 21.06 -32.55 -14.46
CA VAL A 277 21.66 -32.47 -13.13
C VAL A 277 23.13 -32.11 -13.33
N VAL A 278 23.54 -30.94 -12.86
CA VAL A 278 24.90 -30.41 -13.05
C VAL A 278 25.78 -30.58 -11.83
N ASP A 279 25.17 -30.72 -10.64
CA ASP A 279 25.90 -30.86 -9.37
C ASP A 279 25.01 -31.48 -8.28
N MET A 280 25.60 -31.87 -7.15
CA MET A 280 24.90 -32.40 -5.98
C MET A 280 25.44 -31.83 -4.66
N MET A 281 24.60 -31.08 -3.97
CA MET A 281 24.89 -30.48 -2.67
C MET A 281 24.71 -31.52 -1.56
N LYS A 282 25.65 -31.57 -0.62
CA LYS A 282 25.68 -32.53 0.50
C LYS A 282 25.91 -31.80 1.83
N ARG A 283 26.02 -32.54 2.93
CA ARG A 283 26.37 -31.98 4.24
C ARG A 283 27.57 -31.04 4.14
N GLY A 284 27.42 -29.84 4.69
CA GLY A 284 28.46 -28.80 4.65
C GLY A 284 28.29 -27.79 3.50
N SER A 285 27.54 -28.14 2.46
CA SER A 285 27.23 -27.22 1.36
C SER A 285 26.33 -26.08 1.82
N THR A 286 26.56 -24.90 1.24
CA THR A 286 25.68 -23.72 1.34
C THR A 286 25.06 -23.46 -0.03
N PHE A 287 23.81 -22.97 -0.03
CA PHE A 287 23.19 -22.46 -1.25
C PHE A 287 22.12 -21.44 -0.89
N GLY A 288 21.95 -20.42 -1.72
CA GLY A 288 21.04 -19.34 -1.40
C GLY A 288 21.63 -17.95 -1.56
N GLU A 289 22.92 -17.83 -1.28
CA GLU A 289 23.64 -16.65 -0.83
C GLU A 289 23.68 -15.49 -1.84
N LEU A 290 24.09 -15.76 -3.08
CA LEU A 290 24.27 -14.70 -4.09
C LEU A 290 22.94 -14.05 -4.51
N ALA A 291 21.88 -14.85 -4.65
CA ALA A 291 20.56 -14.34 -5.04
C ALA A 291 19.90 -13.49 -3.94
N ILE A 292 20.27 -13.74 -2.67
CA ILE A 292 19.74 -12.98 -1.53
C ILE A 292 20.37 -11.59 -1.46
N ILE A 293 21.68 -11.50 -1.69
CA ILE A 293 22.44 -10.25 -1.69
C ILE A 293 22.16 -9.44 -2.97
N PHE A 294 22.41 -10.03 -4.13
CA PHE A 294 22.46 -9.34 -5.42
C PHE A 294 21.17 -9.41 -6.23
N LEU A 295 20.12 -10.08 -5.74
CA LEU A 295 18.82 -10.15 -6.42
C LEU A 295 18.88 -10.74 -7.84
N ILE A 296 19.92 -11.52 -8.13
CA ILE A 296 20.08 -12.21 -9.41
C ILE A 296 19.07 -13.37 -9.52
N PRO A 297 18.53 -13.64 -10.72
CA PRO A 297 17.71 -14.83 -10.96
C PRO A 297 18.44 -16.08 -10.51
N ARG A 298 17.72 -17.02 -9.89
CA ARG A 298 18.28 -18.31 -9.50
C ARG A 298 18.81 -19.05 -10.73
N ARG A 299 20.11 -19.34 -10.77
CA ARG A 299 20.78 -19.99 -11.92
C ARG A 299 20.49 -21.48 -12.06
N ALA A 300 19.89 -22.10 -11.04
CA ALA A 300 19.56 -23.51 -11.04
C ALA A 300 18.34 -23.78 -10.13
N THR A 301 17.68 -24.91 -10.37
CA THR A 301 16.67 -25.50 -9.48
C THR A 301 17.38 -26.42 -8.49
N ILE A 302 17.00 -26.38 -7.21
CA ILE A 302 17.53 -27.28 -6.17
C ILE A 302 16.43 -28.18 -5.65
N VAL A 303 16.62 -29.49 -5.78
CA VAL A 303 15.64 -30.52 -5.40
C VAL A 303 16.25 -31.46 -4.38
N CYS A 304 15.51 -31.73 -3.30
CA CYS A 304 15.91 -32.70 -2.29
C CYS A 304 15.85 -34.11 -2.86
N SER A 305 16.95 -34.87 -2.84
CA SER A 305 17.01 -36.23 -3.38
C SER A 305 16.81 -37.29 -2.30
N THR A 306 17.27 -37.01 -1.08
CA THR A 306 17.10 -37.89 0.09
C THR A 306 16.37 -37.15 1.21
N GLU A 307 16.02 -37.86 2.29
CA GLU A 307 15.52 -37.18 3.48
C GLU A 307 16.64 -36.31 4.08
N ALA A 308 16.33 -35.03 4.31
CA ALA A 308 17.35 -34.02 4.61
C ALA A 308 16.95 -33.10 5.76
N SER A 309 17.96 -32.48 6.36
CA SER A 309 17.82 -31.39 7.33
C SER A 309 18.67 -30.22 6.87
N VAL A 310 18.10 -29.02 6.92
CA VAL A 310 18.78 -27.78 6.55
C VAL A 310 18.61 -26.73 7.65
N TRP A 311 19.63 -25.91 7.83
CA TRP A 311 19.49 -24.65 8.55
C TRP A 311 19.09 -23.58 7.56
N VAL A 312 18.12 -22.76 7.93
CA VAL A 312 17.53 -21.74 7.06
C VAL A 312 17.67 -20.37 7.70
N LEU A 313 18.02 -19.37 6.91
CA LEU A 313 17.95 -17.96 7.28
C LEU A 313 17.10 -17.18 6.28
N ASP A 314 16.24 -16.29 6.76
CA ASP A 314 15.49 -15.41 5.86
C ASP A 314 16.36 -14.30 5.29
N ARG A 315 15.99 -13.87 4.09
CA ARG A 315 16.70 -12.84 3.32
C ARG A 315 16.87 -11.51 4.07
N ILE A 316 15.88 -11.07 4.84
CA ILE A 316 15.93 -9.77 5.53
C ILE A 316 16.95 -9.85 6.66
N GLN A 317 16.88 -10.90 7.48
CA GLN A 317 17.84 -11.17 8.54
C GLN A 317 19.25 -11.32 7.97
N PHE A 318 19.40 -12.12 6.90
CA PHE A 318 20.68 -12.31 6.23
C PHE A 318 21.31 -10.97 5.80
N LYS A 319 20.56 -10.12 5.09
CA LYS A 319 21.05 -8.80 4.66
C LYS A 319 21.41 -7.90 5.84
N SER A 320 20.55 -7.81 6.85
CA SER A 320 20.78 -6.94 8.02
C SER A 320 22.04 -7.31 8.80
N ILE A 321 22.43 -8.59 8.80
CA ILE A 321 23.61 -9.09 9.50
C ILE A 321 24.87 -8.95 8.63
N VAL A 322 24.77 -9.30 7.34
CA VAL A 322 25.94 -9.34 6.44
C VAL A 322 26.32 -7.95 5.94
N MET A 323 25.33 -7.10 5.66
CA MET A 323 25.47 -5.73 5.14
C MET A 323 24.85 -4.71 6.11
N PRO A 324 25.35 -4.58 7.35
CA PRO A 324 24.85 -3.59 8.28
C PRO A 324 25.12 -2.18 7.74
N VAL A 325 24.08 -1.36 7.67
CA VAL A 325 24.17 0.04 7.25
C VAL A 325 24.35 0.90 8.52
N SER A 326 25.44 1.68 8.61
CA SER A 326 25.65 2.59 9.75
C SER A 326 24.56 3.64 9.84
N GLU A 327 24.32 4.22 11.01
CA GLU A 327 23.30 5.26 11.18
C GLU A 327 23.57 6.48 10.29
N GLU A 328 24.83 6.86 10.11
CA GLU A 328 25.22 7.94 9.19
C GLU A 328 24.80 7.62 7.75
N LYS A 329 25.06 6.40 7.29
CA LYS A 329 24.72 5.95 5.93
C LYS A 329 23.20 5.79 5.76
N GLN A 330 22.48 5.39 6.81
CA GLN A 330 21.01 5.40 6.81
C GLN A 330 20.46 6.83 6.66
N MET A 331 21.04 7.81 7.35
CA MET A 331 20.63 9.21 7.19
C MET A 331 20.94 9.73 5.78
N GLU A 332 22.05 9.30 5.17
CA GLU A 332 22.37 9.58 3.77
C GLU A 332 21.29 9.02 2.83
N TYR A 333 20.90 7.75 3.00
CA TYR A 333 19.85 7.14 2.18
C TYR A 333 18.50 7.84 2.36
N VAL A 334 18.15 8.29 3.57
CA VAL A 334 16.93 9.10 3.79
C VAL A 334 16.96 10.42 3.01
N LYS A 335 18.14 11.05 2.86
CA LYS A 335 18.29 12.24 2.00
C LYS A 335 18.07 11.89 0.55
N VAL A 336 18.65 10.77 0.08
CA VAL A 336 18.42 10.25 -1.29
C VAL A 336 16.93 10.02 -1.54
N PHE A 337 16.22 9.31 -0.65
CA PHE A 337 14.78 9.05 -0.81
C PHE A 337 13.95 10.33 -0.82
N SER A 338 14.40 11.38 -0.14
CA SER A 338 13.72 12.68 -0.15
C SER A 338 13.92 13.44 -1.46
N ALA A 339 14.98 13.13 -2.21
CA ALA A 339 15.23 13.67 -3.53
C ALA A 339 14.64 12.80 -4.66
N VAL A 340 14.10 11.61 -4.37
CA VAL A 340 13.41 10.77 -5.37
C VAL A 340 11.95 11.22 -5.49
N PRO A 341 11.49 11.75 -6.65
CA PRO A 341 10.16 12.33 -6.78
C PRO A 341 9.00 11.45 -6.33
N MET A 342 9.02 10.15 -6.67
CA MET A 342 7.93 9.25 -6.27
C MET A 342 7.91 8.93 -4.77
N LEU A 343 9.05 9.11 -4.07
CA LEU A 343 9.19 8.83 -2.64
C LEU A 343 9.03 10.09 -1.77
N MET A 344 8.88 11.27 -2.38
CA MET A 344 8.64 12.52 -1.64
C MET A 344 7.47 12.47 -0.65
N PRO A 345 6.29 11.88 -0.99
CA PRO A 345 5.13 11.87 -0.09
C PRO A 345 5.34 11.05 1.20
N MET A 346 6.40 10.25 1.27
CA MET A 346 6.67 9.43 2.43
C MET A 346 7.16 10.23 3.63
N LEU A 347 6.78 9.77 4.82
CA LEU A 347 7.28 10.30 6.08
C LEU A 347 8.77 9.95 6.28
N THR A 348 9.49 10.80 7.00
CA THR A 348 10.89 10.56 7.37
C THR A 348 11.08 9.23 8.11
N THR A 349 10.12 8.84 8.96
CA THR A 349 10.15 7.55 9.67
C THR A 349 9.99 6.36 8.74
N GLU A 350 9.17 6.48 7.69
CA GLU A 350 8.97 5.42 6.68
C GLU A 350 10.21 5.30 5.79
N LYS A 351 10.79 6.44 5.39
CA LYS A 351 12.08 6.51 4.70
C LYS A 351 13.20 5.88 5.53
N ALA A 352 13.21 6.11 6.85
CA ALA A 352 14.18 5.51 7.76
C ALA A 352 14.01 3.98 7.87
N GLN A 353 12.79 3.43 7.76
CA GLN A 353 12.63 1.98 7.70
C GLN A 353 13.10 1.41 6.36
N MET A 354 12.82 2.10 5.25
CA MET A 354 13.36 1.71 3.94
C MET A 354 14.89 1.75 3.89
N ALA A 355 15.52 2.72 4.57
CA ALA A 355 16.97 2.89 4.60
C ALA A 355 17.68 1.68 5.22
N LYS A 356 16.97 0.88 6.04
CA LYS A 356 17.50 -0.34 6.65
C LYS A 356 17.49 -1.55 5.73
N VAL A 357 16.69 -1.52 4.67
CA VAL A 357 16.46 -2.67 3.78
C VAL A 357 16.94 -2.44 2.34
N VAL A 358 17.29 -1.20 2.00
CA VAL A 358 17.91 -0.86 0.71
C VAL A 358 19.31 -1.46 0.61
N VAL A 359 19.71 -1.85 -0.59
CA VAL A 359 21.05 -2.37 -0.88
C VAL A 359 21.76 -1.40 -1.81
N GLU A 360 22.98 -1.00 -1.47
CA GLU A 360 23.83 -0.20 -2.34
C GLU A 360 24.67 -1.12 -3.23
N VAL A 361 24.65 -0.90 -4.53
CA VAL A 361 25.38 -1.70 -5.52
C VAL A 361 26.12 -0.80 -6.49
N THR A 362 27.37 -1.14 -6.79
CA THR A 362 28.21 -0.48 -7.79
C THR A 362 28.34 -1.40 -9.01
N TYR A 363 28.21 -0.81 -10.19
CA TYR A 363 28.35 -1.44 -11.49
C TYR A 363 29.51 -0.80 -12.24
N ASN A 364 30.23 -1.60 -13.03
CA ASN A 364 31.32 -1.11 -13.88
C ASN A 364 30.79 -0.65 -15.24
N ALA A 365 31.62 0.07 -15.98
CA ALA A 365 31.36 0.45 -17.36
C ALA A 365 30.89 -0.76 -18.19
N GLU A 366 29.94 -0.51 -19.09
CA GLU A 366 29.33 -1.48 -20.00
C GLU A 366 28.43 -2.55 -19.35
N GLU A 367 28.36 -2.64 -18.01
CA GLU A 367 27.49 -3.60 -17.35
C GLU A 367 26.00 -3.28 -17.55
N HIS A 368 25.18 -4.33 -17.71
CA HIS A 368 23.73 -4.21 -17.77
C HIS A 368 23.14 -4.32 -16.36
N ILE A 369 22.53 -3.23 -15.87
CA ILE A 369 21.86 -3.20 -14.57
C ILE A 369 20.52 -3.95 -14.62
N VAL A 370 19.77 -3.76 -15.70
CA VAL A 370 18.55 -4.53 -16.00
C VAL A 370 18.49 -4.82 -17.50
N GLU A 371 17.88 -5.94 -17.89
CA GLU A 371 17.71 -6.33 -19.29
C GLU A 371 16.25 -6.29 -19.73
N GLN A 372 15.99 -5.84 -20.95
CA GLN A 372 14.67 -5.84 -21.57
C GLN A 372 14.08 -7.26 -21.60
N GLY A 373 12.78 -7.36 -21.30
CA GLY A 373 12.04 -8.62 -21.29
C GLY A 373 12.29 -9.48 -20.04
N ALA A 374 13.29 -9.17 -19.22
CA ALA A 374 13.50 -9.85 -17.96
C ALA A 374 12.32 -9.57 -17.01
N PRO A 375 11.90 -10.54 -16.18
CA PRO A 375 10.95 -10.26 -15.12
C PRO A 375 11.57 -9.27 -14.12
N GLY A 376 10.81 -8.26 -13.67
CA GLY A 376 11.34 -7.20 -12.81
C GLY A 376 10.70 -7.19 -11.43
N ASN A 377 11.51 -7.25 -10.38
CA ASN A 377 11.09 -7.18 -8.98
C ASN A 377 11.96 -6.22 -8.15
N THR A 378 12.67 -5.29 -8.82
CA THR A 378 13.62 -4.38 -8.16
C THR A 378 13.48 -2.97 -8.71
N PHE A 379 13.55 -1.99 -7.83
CA PHE A 379 13.60 -0.55 -8.11
C PHE A 379 14.98 -0.01 -7.81
N PHE A 380 15.46 0.89 -8.66
CA PHE A 380 16.82 1.44 -8.61
C PHE A 380 16.77 2.95 -8.54
N MET A 381 17.61 3.53 -7.68
CA MET A 381 17.84 4.96 -7.55
C MET A 381 19.32 5.22 -7.85
N LEU A 382 19.61 5.97 -8.91
CA LEU A 382 20.97 6.21 -9.39
C LEU A 382 21.60 7.35 -8.59
N VAL A 383 22.54 7.03 -7.71
CA VAL A 383 23.18 7.99 -6.80
C VAL A 383 24.54 8.48 -7.29
N GLU A 384 25.18 7.75 -8.19
CA GLU A 384 26.41 8.15 -8.87
C GLU A 384 26.49 7.54 -10.28
N GLY A 385 27.16 8.23 -11.19
CA GLY A 385 27.44 7.75 -12.54
C GLY A 385 26.30 8.03 -13.53
N LYS A 386 26.43 7.43 -14.71
CA LYS A 386 25.59 7.66 -15.88
C LYS A 386 25.24 6.35 -16.56
N VAL A 387 23.97 6.21 -16.94
CA VAL A 387 23.43 5.00 -17.57
C VAL A 387 22.63 5.36 -18.82
N ALA A 388 22.69 4.49 -19.83
CA ALA A 388 21.84 4.54 -21.01
C ALA A 388 20.64 3.60 -20.86
N ILE A 389 19.48 4.03 -21.35
CA ILE A 389 18.27 3.22 -21.46
C ILE A 389 18.16 2.75 -22.91
N LEU A 390 18.23 1.45 -23.14
CA LEU A 390 18.17 0.83 -24.46
C LEU A 390 16.85 0.08 -24.64
N ARG A 391 16.19 0.27 -25.78
CA ARG A 391 15.07 -0.57 -26.21
C ARG A 391 15.36 -1.09 -27.61
N ASP A 392 15.32 -2.41 -27.76
CA ASP A 392 15.68 -3.12 -28.98
C ASP A 392 17.08 -2.70 -29.47
N ASP A 393 18.04 -2.72 -28.54
CA ASP A 393 19.45 -2.29 -28.70
C ASP A 393 19.68 -0.84 -29.15
N MET A 394 18.62 -0.04 -29.26
CA MET A 394 18.71 1.39 -29.54
C MET A 394 18.61 2.24 -28.28
N VAL A 395 19.52 3.19 -28.12
CA VAL A 395 19.50 4.17 -27.02
C VAL A 395 18.23 5.04 -27.14
N LYS A 396 17.40 5.02 -26.09
CA LYS A 396 16.17 5.81 -25.96
C LYS A 396 16.28 6.97 -24.98
N GLY A 397 17.31 6.99 -24.16
CA GLY A 397 17.57 8.06 -23.21
C GLY A 397 18.75 7.74 -22.31
N GLU A 398 19.14 8.72 -21.50
CA GLU A 398 20.23 8.60 -20.53
C GLU A 398 19.77 9.14 -19.18
N LEU A 399 20.26 8.53 -18.10
CA LEU A 399 20.08 9.01 -16.74
C LEU A 399 21.46 9.29 -16.16
N GLU A 400 21.61 10.42 -15.49
CA GLU A 400 22.85 10.83 -14.86
C GLU A 400 22.58 11.26 -13.42
N ALA A 401 23.29 10.67 -12.47
CA ALA A 401 23.28 11.16 -11.10
C ALA A 401 23.88 12.56 -11.08
N ASN A 402 23.06 13.55 -10.70
CA ASN A 402 23.51 14.92 -10.66
C ASN A 402 23.15 15.53 -9.30
N VAL A 403 24.17 15.78 -8.49
CA VAL A 403 24.02 16.34 -7.13
C VAL A 403 23.51 17.79 -7.16
N ALA A 404 23.71 18.52 -8.26
CA ALA A 404 23.20 19.89 -8.42
C ALA A 404 21.71 19.93 -8.80
N LYS A 405 21.19 18.87 -9.44
CA LYS A 405 19.74 18.68 -9.60
C LYS A 405 19.21 18.21 -8.26
N GLN A 406 18.27 18.93 -7.64
CA GLN A 406 17.64 18.56 -6.36
C GLN A 406 16.84 17.24 -6.40
N THR A 407 16.98 16.44 -7.46
CA THR A 407 16.22 15.22 -7.74
C THR A 407 17.14 14.09 -8.13
N ILE A 408 16.90 12.90 -7.59
CA ILE A 408 17.64 11.67 -7.92
C ILE A 408 16.90 10.90 -9.01
N PRO A 409 17.56 10.56 -10.14
CA PRO A 409 16.97 9.72 -11.17
C PRO A 409 16.81 8.28 -10.69
N TYR A 410 15.82 7.60 -11.23
CA TYR A 410 15.45 6.25 -10.82
C TYR A 410 14.92 5.46 -12.02
N PHE A 411 14.84 4.14 -11.89
CA PHE A 411 14.22 3.26 -12.88
C PHE A 411 13.73 1.94 -12.26
N GLY A 412 12.82 1.27 -12.97
CA GLY A 412 12.35 -0.06 -12.62
C GLY A 412 11.10 -0.12 -11.72
N GLU A 413 10.50 1.04 -11.43
CA GLU A 413 9.31 1.23 -10.61
C GLU A 413 8.06 0.55 -11.17
N ARG A 414 7.90 0.54 -12.50
CA ARG A 414 6.76 -0.11 -13.16
C ARG A 414 6.70 -1.62 -12.91
N ALA A 415 7.86 -2.27 -12.86
CA ALA A 415 7.93 -3.70 -12.62
C ALA A 415 7.53 -4.07 -11.18
N LEU A 416 7.77 -3.16 -10.21
CA LEU A 416 7.27 -3.33 -8.84
C LEU A 416 5.74 -3.21 -8.77
N LEU A 417 5.16 -2.23 -9.46
CA LEU A 417 3.74 -1.92 -9.37
C LEU A 417 2.85 -2.83 -10.22
N TYR A 418 3.24 -3.10 -11.46
CA TYR A 418 2.36 -3.74 -12.45
C TYR A 418 2.75 -5.18 -12.77
N GLN A 419 3.86 -5.68 -12.20
CA GLN A 419 4.39 -7.03 -12.49
C GLN A 419 4.65 -7.27 -13.98
N GLU A 420 4.98 -6.21 -14.70
CA GLU A 420 5.34 -6.23 -16.12
C GLU A 420 6.81 -6.64 -16.30
N PRO A 421 7.15 -7.35 -17.40
CA PRO A 421 8.54 -7.51 -17.82
C PRO A 421 9.24 -6.15 -18.01
N ARG A 422 10.55 -6.11 -17.83
CA ARG A 422 11.36 -4.90 -18.03
C ARG A 422 11.17 -4.37 -19.46
N ALA A 423 10.77 -3.11 -19.56
CA ALA A 423 10.40 -2.49 -20.84
C ALA A 423 11.61 -2.01 -21.68
N ALA A 424 12.81 -2.04 -21.09
CA ALA A 424 14.08 -1.58 -21.65
C ALA A 424 15.25 -2.17 -20.85
N THR A 425 16.43 -2.26 -21.48
CA THR A 425 17.71 -2.52 -20.85
C THR A 425 18.28 -1.23 -20.27
N VAL A 426 18.98 -1.28 -19.14
CA VAL A 426 19.73 -0.14 -18.59
C VAL A 426 21.19 -0.53 -18.49
N LYS A 427 22.06 0.20 -19.19
CA LYS A 427 23.49 -0.09 -19.31
C LYS A 427 24.34 1.05 -18.76
N VAL A 428 25.42 0.74 -18.05
CA VAL A 428 26.35 1.75 -17.54
C VAL A 428 27.18 2.33 -18.68
N ILE A 429 27.24 3.66 -18.77
CA ILE A 429 28.03 4.38 -19.81
C ILE A 429 29.14 5.26 -19.22
N SER A 430 29.14 5.50 -17.91
CA SER A 430 30.29 6.05 -17.18
C SER A 430 31.28 4.95 -16.77
N GLU A 431 32.43 5.31 -16.21
CA GLU A 431 33.42 4.35 -15.68
C GLU A 431 32.81 3.40 -14.64
N SER A 432 31.94 3.94 -13.77
CA SER A 432 31.11 3.17 -12.86
C SER A 432 29.78 3.87 -12.62
N ALA A 433 28.78 3.13 -12.16
CA ALA A 433 27.50 3.67 -11.70
C ALA A 433 27.11 3.02 -10.38
N ARG A 434 26.56 3.83 -9.47
CA ARG A 434 26.15 3.37 -8.14
C ARG A 434 24.66 3.56 -7.95
N CYS A 435 23.99 2.51 -7.51
CA CYS A 435 22.55 2.49 -7.31
C CYS A 435 22.18 2.08 -5.89
N LEU A 436 21.15 2.72 -5.33
CA LEU A 436 20.39 2.15 -4.24
C LEU A 436 19.27 1.28 -4.81
N MET A 437 19.20 0.04 -4.36
CA MET A 437 18.30 -1.00 -4.84
C MET A 437 17.30 -1.39 -3.78
N LEU A 438 16.02 -1.41 -4.15
CA LEU A 438 14.92 -1.85 -3.31
C LEU A 438 14.13 -2.93 -4.03
N ASP A 439 14.00 -4.10 -3.43
CA ASP A 439 13.18 -5.17 -3.99
C ASP A 439 11.71 -5.06 -3.64
N LYS A 440 10.89 -5.79 -4.40
CA LYS A 440 9.45 -5.82 -4.28
C LYS A 440 8.96 -6.28 -2.92
N ASP A 441 9.60 -7.26 -2.28
CA ASP A 441 9.14 -7.74 -0.98
C ASP A 441 9.41 -6.70 0.11
N ALA A 442 10.59 -6.08 0.09
CA ALA A 442 10.93 -4.96 0.96
C ALA A 442 10.02 -3.75 0.69
N PHE A 443 9.73 -3.46 -0.58
CA PHE A 443 8.76 -2.44 -1.00
C PHE A 443 7.37 -2.78 -0.44
N ASP A 444 6.79 -3.93 -0.75
CA ASP A 444 5.43 -4.30 -0.32
C ASP A 444 5.29 -4.40 1.21
N GLU A 445 6.33 -4.82 1.93
CA GLU A 445 6.32 -4.91 3.39
C GLU A 445 6.34 -3.55 4.08
N HIS A 446 7.16 -2.62 3.60
CA HIS A 446 7.34 -1.31 4.22
C HIS A 446 6.41 -0.24 3.62
N LEU A 447 5.96 -0.44 2.38
CA LEU A 447 5.23 0.51 1.54
C LEU A 447 3.89 -0.02 1.04
N GLY A 448 3.49 -1.25 1.33
CA GLY A 448 2.23 -1.83 0.83
C GLY A 448 0.97 -1.02 1.20
N LEU A 449 0.99 -0.29 2.32
CA LEU A 449 -0.08 0.64 2.74
C LEU A 449 -0.04 2.01 2.05
N LEU A 450 1.05 2.29 1.33
CA LEU A 450 1.32 3.51 0.58
C LEU A 450 1.31 3.25 -0.91
N ARG A 451 1.05 2.01 -1.36
CA ARG A 451 1.04 1.61 -2.77
C ARG A 451 0.17 2.54 -3.60
N GLU A 452 -1.02 2.89 -3.10
CA GLU A 452 -1.91 3.85 -3.75
C GLU A 452 -1.32 5.27 -3.82
N VAL A 453 -0.60 5.72 -2.78
CA VAL A 453 0.11 7.01 -2.79
C VAL A 453 1.26 7.01 -3.81
N PHE A 454 1.99 5.90 -3.92
CA PHE A 454 3.03 5.70 -4.93
C PHE A 454 2.47 5.60 -6.33
N GLU A 455 1.42 4.81 -6.54
CA GLU A 455 0.71 4.69 -7.81
C GLU A 455 0.12 6.03 -8.23
N ASN A 456 -0.41 6.83 -7.31
CA ASN A 456 -0.92 8.16 -7.63
C ASN A 456 0.21 9.15 -7.95
N SER A 457 1.33 9.06 -7.23
CA SER A 457 2.53 9.85 -7.56
C SER A 457 3.12 9.43 -8.90
N LEU A 458 3.13 8.14 -9.22
CA LEU A 458 3.57 7.61 -10.51
C LEU A 458 2.58 7.86 -11.62
N LYS A 459 1.26 7.84 -11.40
CA LYS A 459 0.28 8.36 -12.36
C LYS A 459 0.46 9.84 -12.58
N THR A 460 0.83 10.61 -11.56
CA THR A 460 1.16 12.04 -11.70
C THR A 460 2.48 12.25 -12.46
N ILE A 461 3.47 11.35 -12.31
CA ILE A 461 4.77 11.40 -12.98
C ILE A 461 4.68 10.82 -14.41
N ASP A 462 3.96 9.74 -14.65
CA ASP A 462 3.64 9.15 -15.96
C ASP A 462 2.70 10.10 -16.73
N TRP A 463 1.74 10.76 -16.07
CA TRP A 463 1.01 11.89 -16.65
C TRP A 463 1.97 13.00 -17.09
N LYS A 464 3.01 13.30 -16.28
CA LYS A 464 4.08 14.23 -16.68
C LYS A 464 4.95 13.66 -17.82
N ALA A 465 5.30 12.37 -17.83
CA ALA A 465 6.22 11.75 -18.79
C ALA A 465 5.58 11.38 -20.13
N ASP A 466 4.29 11.03 -20.16
CA ASP A 466 3.48 10.81 -21.37
C ASP A 466 3.07 12.15 -21.99
N ARG A 467 2.94 13.20 -21.17
CA ARG A 467 2.98 14.62 -21.60
C ARG A 467 4.35 14.99 -22.17
N ASP A 468 5.46 14.53 -21.59
CA ASP A 468 6.82 14.88 -22.02
C ASP A 468 7.32 14.04 -23.23
N LYS A 469 6.78 12.84 -23.52
CA LYS A 469 7.10 12.01 -24.72
C LYS A 469 6.30 12.39 -25.97
N LYS A 470 5.18 13.08 -25.79
CA LYS A 470 4.38 13.71 -26.86
C LYS A 470 4.76 15.18 -27.09
N ALA A 471 5.92 15.59 -26.58
CA ALA A 471 6.42 16.97 -26.57
C ALA A 471 7.93 16.93 -26.87
N HIS A 472 8.58 17.68 -27.76
CA HIS A 472 8.18 18.90 -28.45
C HIS A 472 7.34 19.85 -27.56
N HIS A 473 7.85 20.02 -26.33
CA HIS A 473 7.74 21.17 -25.41
C HIS A 473 6.43 21.46 -24.60
N PRO A 474 6.51 22.26 -23.51
CA PRO A 474 6.31 21.82 -22.13
C PRO A 474 5.08 22.45 -21.45
N GLY A 475 4.39 21.68 -20.60
CA GLY A 475 3.09 22.10 -20.10
C GLY A 475 2.04 21.91 -21.19
N ASP A 476 0.84 21.55 -20.77
CA ASP A 476 -0.41 21.78 -21.50
C ASP A 476 -0.26 22.59 -22.82
N PRO A 477 -0.40 21.97 -24.01
CA PRO A 477 -0.34 22.68 -25.29
C PRO A 477 -1.48 23.70 -25.48
N ASP A 478 -2.36 23.84 -24.49
CA ASP A 478 -3.41 24.85 -24.43
C ASP A 478 -3.43 25.62 -23.09
N ARG A 479 -2.35 25.57 -22.28
CA ARG A 479 -2.13 26.58 -21.23
C ARG A 479 -0.78 27.26 -21.32
N ASP A 480 -0.84 28.53 -21.66
CA ASP A 480 0.23 29.49 -21.47
C ASP A 480 0.72 29.50 -20.02
N ARG A 481 2.03 29.33 -19.82
CA ARG A 481 2.70 29.60 -18.55
C ARG A 481 2.47 31.06 -18.19
N ILE A 482 1.93 31.31 -17.00
CA ILE A 482 1.56 32.67 -16.58
C ILE A 482 2.72 33.30 -15.83
N TYR A 483 3.42 34.24 -16.45
CA TYR A 483 4.51 34.94 -15.80
C TYR A 483 3.98 36.12 -14.97
N LYS A 484 4.60 36.36 -13.81
CA LYS A 484 4.16 37.44 -12.90
C LYS A 484 4.14 38.82 -13.54
N HIS A 485 5.03 39.10 -14.49
CA HIS A 485 5.09 40.40 -15.17
C HIS A 485 3.97 40.60 -16.21
N GLU A 486 3.28 39.51 -16.60
CA GLU A 486 2.12 39.54 -17.50
C GLU A 486 0.80 39.71 -16.72
N LEU A 487 0.86 39.73 -15.39
CA LEU A 487 -0.31 39.91 -14.54
C LEU A 487 -0.52 41.39 -14.21
N VAL A 488 -1.70 41.89 -14.56
CA VAL A 488 -2.15 43.25 -14.24
C VAL A 488 -3.11 43.20 -13.06
N THR A 489 -2.84 43.96 -12.01
CA THR A 489 -3.74 44.04 -10.85
C THR A 489 -5.00 44.81 -11.20
N CYS A 490 -6.16 44.17 -11.05
CA CYS A 490 -7.48 44.76 -11.28
C CYS A 490 -8.04 45.43 -10.02
N GLY A 491 -7.76 44.85 -8.85
CA GLY A 491 -8.28 45.36 -7.58
C GLY A 491 -7.95 44.46 -6.41
N ARG A 492 -8.17 44.94 -5.18
CA ARG A 492 -7.91 44.14 -3.97
C ARG A 492 -9.16 43.40 -3.54
N MET A 493 -9.06 42.07 -3.41
CA MET A 493 -10.17 41.21 -2.94
C MET A 493 -10.16 41.00 -1.43
N GLY A 494 -8.98 41.00 -0.82
CA GLY A 494 -8.86 40.79 0.61
C GLY A 494 -7.56 41.34 1.19
N CYS A 495 -7.65 41.83 2.42
CA CYS A 495 -6.52 42.15 3.28
C CYS A 495 -6.62 41.25 4.52
N GLY A 496 -5.74 40.25 4.63
CA GLY A 496 -5.46 39.64 5.92
C GLY A 496 -4.50 40.52 6.72
N GLY A 497 -4.20 40.13 7.96
CA GLY A 497 -3.26 40.89 8.80
C GLY A 497 -1.87 41.06 8.16
N TYR A 498 -1.41 40.07 7.40
CA TYR A 498 -0.03 40.03 6.86
C TYR A 498 0.07 39.41 5.45
N SER A 499 -1.08 39.20 4.81
CA SER A 499 -1.18 38.77 3.42
C SER A 499 -2.22 39.62 2.70
N THR A 500 -1.97 39.89 1.42
CA THR A 500 -2.93 40.55 0.55
C THR A 500 -3.37 39.58 -0.53
N VAL A 501 -4.63 39.68 -0.94
CA VAL A 501 -5.16 38.94 -2.08
C VAL A 501 -5.66 39.96 -3.09
N ASP A 502 -4.94 40.08 -4.20
CA ASP A 502 -5.29 40.98 -5.29
C ASP A 502 -5.91 40.17 -6.44
N LEU A 503 -7.01 40.66 -7.01
CA LEU A 503 -7.53 40.17 -8.29
C LEU A 503 -6.58 40.63 -9.38
N VAL A 504 -6.07 39.70 -10.17
CA VAL A 504 -5.16 39.98 -11.28
C VAL A 504 -5.72 39.39 -12.56
N GLN A 505 -5.44 40.04 -13.68
CA GLN A 505 -5.78 39.57 -15.01
C GLN A 505 -4.49 39.28 -15.77
N HIS A 506 -4.44 38.14 -16.45
CA HIS A 506 -3.35 37.82 -17.34
C HIS A 506 -3.51 38.60 -18.65
N GLY A 507 -2.58 39.50 -18.94
CA GLY A 507 -2.67 40.46 -20.04
C GLY A 507 -2.87 39.82 -21.41
N ASN A 508 -2.26 38.65 -21.66
CA ASN A 508 -2.34 37.97 -22.95
C ASN A 508 -3.68 37.22 -23.14
N SER A 509 -4.15 36.53 -22.09
CA SER A 509 -5.35 35.66 -22.19
C SER A 509 -6.65 36.31 -21.72
N GLY A 510 -6.60 37.42 -21.00
CA GLY A 510 -7.76 38.04 -20.35
C GLY A 510 -8.31 37.27 -19.13
N ASN A 511 -7.78 36.08 -18.81
CA ASN A 511 -8.21 35.28 -17.67
C ASN A 511 -7.89 35.96 -16.33
N THR A 512 -8.77 35.78 -15.35
CA THR A 512 -8.64 36.35 -14.00
C THR A 512 -8.20 35.32 -12.97
N TYR A 513 -7.39 35.77 -12.01
CA TYR A 513 -6.80 34.96 -10.96
C TYR A 513 -6.75 35.72 -9.63
N ALA A 514 -6.61 34.98 -8.54
CA ALA A 514 -6.34 35.55 -7.22
C ALA A 514 -4.83 35.46 -6.93
N LEU A 515 -4.15 36.59 -6.77
CA LEU A 515 -2.75 36.64 -6.38
C LEU A 515 -2.63 36.89 -4.88
N LYS A 516 -2.43 35.81 -4.11
CA LYS A 516 -2.17 35.89 -2.66
C LYS A 516 -0.68 36.19 -2.44
N SER A 517 -0.36 37.31 -1.82
CA SER A 517 1.01 37.74 -1.50
C SER A 517 1.24 37.71 0.02
N VAL A 518 2.26 37.00 0.47
CA VAL A 518 2.64 36.86 1.88
C VAL A 518 4.02 37.47 2.12
N SER A 519 4.14 38.40 3.06
CA SER A 519 5.39 39.11 3.36
C SER A 519 6.47 38.18 3.92
N LYS A 520 7.66 38.17 3.32
CA LYS A 520 8.82 37.40 3.82
C LYS A 520 9.29 37.87 5.19
N GLY A 521 9.25 39.18 5.44
CA GLY A 521 9.61 39.74 6.75
C GLY A 521 8.71 39.20 7.86
N TYR A 522 7.41 39.10 7.57
CA TYR A 522 6.45 38.51 8.50
C TYR A 522 6.62 37.00 8.67
N ILE A 523 6.81 36.26 7.57
CA ILE A 523 7.09 34.80 7.62
C ILE A 523 8.27 34.51 8.56
N TRP A 524 9.31 35.34 8.51
CA TRP A 524 10.45 35.24 9.41
C TRP A 524 10.09 35.56 10.86
N GLN A 525 9.46 36.71 11.12
CA GLN A 525 9.10 37.16 12.48
C GLN A 525 8.12 36.19 13.17
N ALA A 526 7.10 35.72 12.47
CA ALA A 526 6.07 34.83 13.00
C ALA A 526 6.44 33.33 12.91
N GLN A 527 7.66 32.99 12.48
CA GLN A 527 8.14 31.61 12.32
C GLN A 527 7.21 30.73 11.43
N MET A 528 6.54 31.32 10.46
CA MET A 528 5.52 30.67 9.64
C MET A 528 6.06 29.93 8.40
N LYS A 529 7.38 29.73 8.30
CA LYS A 529 8.01 29.09 7.13
C LYS A 529 7.40 27.72 6.83
N SER A 530 7.19 26.91 7.87
CA SER A 530 6.60 25.57 7.74
C SER A 530 5.13 25.62 7.31
N ALA A 531 4.35 26.55 7.84
CA ALA A 531 2.94 26.72 7.48
C ALA A 531 2.78 27.14 6.01
N VAL A 532 3.60 28.08 5.52
CA VAL A 532 3.56 28.54 4.12
C VAL A 532 4.04 27.45 3.15
N ALA A 533 5.07 26.70 3.51
CA ALA A 533 5.51 25.55 2.71
C ALA A 533 4.42 24.45 2.67
N ASN A 534 3.81 24.16 3.81
CA ASN A 534 2.74 23.18 3.91
C ASN A 534 1.49 23.61 3.12
N GLU A 535 1.11 24.88 3.15
CA GLU A 535 0.01 25.43 2.33
C GLU A 535 0.29 25.19 0.83
N LYS A 536 1.51 25.48 0.37
CA LYS A 536 1.95 25.20 -1.02
C LYS A 536 1.83 23.71 -1.34
N ASP A 537 2.34 22.85 -0.47
CA ASP A 537 2.39 21.42 -0.72
C ASP A 537 0.98 20.80 -0.73
N VAL A 538 0.10 21.21 0.18
CA VAL A 538 -1.31 20.76 0.19
C VAL A 538 -2.04 21.22 -1.07
N LEU A 539 -1.90 22.48 -1.47
CA LEU A 539 -2.52 22.99 -2.69
C LEU A 539 -1.98 22.32 -3.95
N TYR A 540 -0.69 21.97 -3.97
CA TYR A 540 -0.07 21.25 -5.09
C TYR A 540 -0.55 19.79 -5.18
N MET A 541 -0.76 19.14 -4.04
CA MET A 541 -1.17 17.73 -3.95
C MET A 541 -2.68 17.52 -4.11
N THR A 542 -3.47 18.59 -4.02
CA THR A 542 -4.93 18.55 -4.16
C THR A 542 -5.37 19.00 -5.55
N SER A 543 -6.36 18.30 -6.11
CA SER A 543 -6.90 18.56 -7.44
C SER A 543 -8.35 18.07 -7.44
N SER A 544 -9.25 18.95 -7.03
CA SER A 544 -10.68 18.68 -6.90
C SER A 544 -11.45 19.93 -7.33
N PRO A 545 -12.61 19.78 -7.98
CA PRO A 545 -13.45 20.93 -8.31
C PRO A 545 -13.91 21.71 -7.08
N PHE A 546 -13.89 21.10 -5.89
CA PHE A 546 -14.33 21.70 -4.63
C PHE A 546 -13.21 22.32 -3.79
N ILE A 547 -11.97 22.38 -4.29
CA ILE A 547 -10.80 22.96 -3.62
C ILE A 547 -10.20 24.04 -4.51
N ILE A 548 -9.77 25.17 -3.94
CA ILE A 548 -9.08 26.24 -4.68
C ILE A 548 -7.85 25.68 -5.40
N LYS A 549 -7.79 25.86 -6.72
CA LYS A 549 -6.66 25.43 -7.53
C LYS A 549 -5.48 26.40 -7.40
N LEU A 550 -4.27 25.86 -7.23
CA LEU A 550 -3.01 26.58 -7.41
C LEU A 550 -2.56 26.49 -8.88
N PHE A 551 -2.27 27.62 -9.50
CA PHE A 551 -1.78 27.72 -10.87
C PHE A 551 -0.27 27.88 -10.90
N GLU A 552 0.25 28.86 -10.18
CA GLU A 552 1.67 29.20 -10.15
C GLU A 552 2.10 29.74 -8.79
N THR A 553 3.41 29.73 -8.53
CA THR A 553 3.99 30.39 -7.37
C THR A 553 5.12 31.32 -7.78
N TYR A 554 5.24 32.46 -7.11
CA TYR A 554 6.28 33.44 -7.39
C TYR A 554 7.07 33.80 -6.13
N ASN A 555 8.37 33.93 -6.31
CA ASN A 555 9.27 34.38 -5.26
C ASN A 555 9.78 35.78 -5.63
N THR A 556 9.41 36.79 -4.84
CA THR A 556 9.87 38.17 -5.04
C THR A 556 10.81 38.58 -3.91
N PRO A 557 11.55 39.70 -4.03
CA PRO A 557 12.42 40.16 -2.94
C PRO A 557 11.70 40.32 -1.60
N LYS A 558 10.43 40.79 -1.59
CA LYS A 558 9.68 41.11 -0.38
C LYS A 558 8.61 40.08 0.03
N SER A 559 8.11 39.28 -0.91
CA SER A 559 6.95 38.41 -0.68
C SER A 559 7.05 37.06 -1.42
N LEU A 560 6.41 36.04 -0.86
CA LEU A 560 6.05 34.80 -1.56
C LEU A 560 4.61 34.92 -2.07
N CYS A 561 4.37 34.54 -3.32
CA CYS A 561 3.07 34.74 -3.96
C CYS A 561 2.50 33.42 -4.48
N PHE A 562 1.18 33.25 -4.37
CA PHE A 562 0.42 32.13 -4.89
C PHE A 562 -0.60 32.65 -5.90
N LEU A 563 -0.52 32.17 -7.14
CA LEU A 563 -1.52 32.44 -8.18
C LEU A 563 -2.60 31.36 -8.09
N LEU A 564 -3.79 31.75 -7.64
CA LEU A 564 -4.88 30.85 -7.29
C LEU A 564 -6.09 31.08 -8.21
N GLU A 565 -7.00 30.11 -8.21
CA GLU A 565 -8.34 30.26 -8.77
C GLU A 565 -9.07 31.46 -8.16
N ALA A 566 -9.72 32.29 -9.00
CA ALA A 566 -10.53 33.41 -8.54
C ALA A 566 -11.96 32.95 -8.20
N ALA A 567 -12.23 32.69 -6.92
CA ALA A 567 -13.58 32.38 -6.42
C ALA A 567 -14.36 33.67 -6.14
N LEU A 568 -15.09 34.16 -7.16
CA LEU A 568 -15.74 35.48 -7.16
C LEU A 568 -17.10 35.53 -6.46
N GLY A 569 -17.67 34.40 -6.05
CA GLY A 569 -18.95 34.32 -5.33
C GLY A 569 -18.85 34.73 -3.86
N GLY A 570 -17.65 35.01 -3.36
CA GLY A 570 -17.38 35.45 -2.00
C GLY A 570 -17.45 34.33 -0.96
N GLU A 571 -17.36 34.70 0.31
CA GLU A 571 -17.39 33.76 1.43
C GLU A 571 -18.82 33.25 1.69
N LEU A 572 -18.95 31.95 1.90
CA LEU A 572 -20.23 31.30 2.22
C LEU A 572 -20.89 31.92 3.45
N PHE A 573 -20.10 32.28 4.46
CA PHE A 573 -20.57 32.97 5.67
C PHE A 573 -21.33 34.27 5.34
N THR A 574 -20.77 35.08 4.44
CA THR A 574 -21.35 36.37 4.05
C THR A 574 -22.65 36.16 3.27
N ILE A 575 -22.71 35.14 2.42
CA ILE A 575 -23.92 34.80 1.66
C ILE A 575 -25.05 34.34 2.59
N TYR A 576 -24.75 33.46 3.55
CA TYR A 576 -25.74 33.00 4.53
C TYR A 576 -26.35 34.16 5.33
N LYS A 577 -25.52 35.14 5.70
CA LYS A 577 -25.98 36.37 6.36
C LYS A 577 -26.84 37.25 5.47
N LYS A 578 -26.39 37.55 4.25
CA LYS A 578 -27.09 38.49 3.36
C LYS A 578 -28.40 37.93 2.79
N ARG A 579 -28.48 36.63 2.57
CA ARG A 579 -29.65 35.96 1.98
C ARG A 579 -30.57 35.28 3.00
N SER A 580 -30.25 35.37 4.29
CA SER A 580 -31.01 34.74 5.37
C SER A 580 -31.21 33.23 5.19
N PHE A 581 -30.18 32.52 4.71
CA PHE A 581 -30.23 31.07 4.48
C PHE A 581 -30.12 30.23 5.76
N PHE A 582 -29.93 30.87 6.92
CA PHE A 582 -29.89 30.17 8.21
C PHE A 582 -31.16 29.35 8.44
N GLY A 583 -31.01 28.06 8.72
CA GLY A 583 -32.11 27.13 8.94
C GLY A 583 -32.66 26.46 7.67
N SER A 584 -32.17 26.81 6.48
CA SER A 584 -32.57 26.11 5.25
C SER A 584 -31.84 24.78 5.09
N GLU A 585 -32.58 23.68 5.16
CA GLU A 585 -32.04 22.33 5.01
C GLU A 585 -31.46 22.11 3.60
N ASP A 586 -32.15 22.57 2.55
CA ASP A 586 -31.70 22.33 1.17
C ASP A 586 -30.36 23.01 0.87
N HIS A 587 -30.18 24.26 1.31
CA HIS A 587 -28.91 24.96 1.17
C HIS A 587 -27.81 24.29 2.01
N ALA A 588 -28.12 23.91 3.26
CA ALA A 588 -27.17 23.20 4.11
C ALA A 588 -26.73 21.88 3.45
N ARG A 589 -27.66 21.08 2.93
CA ARG A 589 -27.38 19.83 2.23
C ARG A 589 -26.46 20.06 1.03
N PHE A 590 -26.75 21.06 0.20
CA PHE A 590 -25.97 21.38 -0.99
C PHE A 590 -24.52 21.78 -0.66
N TYR A 591 -24.32 22.75 0.25
CA TYR A 591 -22.97 23.22 0.56
C TYR A 591 -22.17 22.21 1.39
N VAL A 592 -22.80 21.49 2.32
CA VAL A 592 -22.14 20.43 3.09
C VAL A 592 -21.68 19.29 2.18
N ALA A 593 -22.45 18.92 1.16
CA ALA A 593 -22.02 17.91 0.18
C ALA A 593 -20.75 18.34 -0.56
N GLY A 594 -20.66 19.60 -1.01
CA GLY A 594 -19.46 20.13 -1.65
C GLY A 594 -18.23 20.11 -0.73
N VAL A 595 -18.40 20.50 0.54
CA VAL A 595 -17.33 20.42 1.55
C VAL A 595 -16.93 18.97 1.82
N ALA A 596 -17.88 18.04 1.87
CA ALA A 596 -17.61 16.62 2.09
C ALA A 596 -16.73 16.04 0.96
N PHE A 597 -17.01 16.35 -0.31
CA PHE A 597 -16.17 15.93 -1.44
C PHE A 597 -14.76 16.55 -1.40
N ALA A 598 -14.64 17.81 -0.95
CA ALA A 598 -13.33 18.43 -0.73
C ALA A 598 -12.54 17.67 0.35
N LEU A 599 -13.18 17.36 1.49
CA LEU A 599 -12.53 16.67 2.61
C LEU A 599 -12.19 15.22 2.29
N GLU A 600 -13.04 14.49 1.58
CA GLU A 600 -12.77 13.14 1.08
C GLU A 600 -11.49 13.13 0.24
N HIS A 601 -11.41 14.03 -0.75
CA HIS A 601 -10.21 14.17 -1.60
C HIS A 601 -8.92 14.44 -0.81
N MET A 602 -9.01 15.24 0.26
CA MET A 602 -7.89 15.52 1.16
C MET A 602 -7.54 14.31 2.03
N HIS A 603 -8.54 13.62 2.59
CA HIS A 603 -8.36 12.46 3.45
C HIS A 603 -7.76 11.26 2.72
N ASP A 604 -8.10 11.05 1.44
CA ASP A 604 -7.46 10.05 0.57
C ASP A 604 -5.95 10.27 0.43
N ARG A 605 -5.51 11.52 0.60
CA ARG A 605 -4.09 11.94 0.58
C ARG A 605 -3.50 12.06 1.98
N ARG A 606 -4.22 11.59 3.00
CA ARG A 606 -3.88 11.71 4.43
C ARG A 606 -3.68 13.15 4.88
N ILE A 607 -4.38 14.09 4.27
CA ILE A 607 -4.34 15.50 4.66
C ILE A 607 -5.60 15.79 5.48
N VAL A 608 -5.42 16.22 6.72
CA VAL A 608 -6.51 16.68 7.58
C VAL A 608 -6.54 18.20 7.51
N TYR A 609 -7.66 18.78 7.07
CA TYR A 609 -7.79 20.23 6.85
C TYR A 609 -7.76 21.06 8.15
N ARG A 610 -8.41 20.56 9.22
CA ARG A 610 -8.41 21.11 10.61
C ARG A 610 -9.01 22.49 10.85
N ASP A 611 -9.50 23.22 9.83
CA ASP A 611 -10.10 24.55 10.01
C ASP A 611 -11.40 24.71 9.20
N VAL A 612 -12.27 23.69 9.22
CA VAL A 612 -13.57 23.74 8.51
C VAL A 612 -14.48 24.78 9.18
N LYS A 613 -14.68 25.90 8.49
CA LYS A 613 -15.60 26.96 8.90
C LYS A 613 -16.14 27.73 7.68
N PRO A 614 -17.34 28.32 7.76
CA PRO A 614 -17.96 29.04 6.64
C PRO A 614 -17.11 30.18 6.03
N GLU A 615 -16.18 30.75 6.79
CA GLU A 615 -15.25 31.80 6.36
C GLU A 615 -14.18 31.29 5.39
N ASN A 616 -13.75 30.04 5.54
CA ASN A 616 -12.75 29.44 4.64
C ASN A 616 -13.39 28.75 3.41
N ILE A 617 -14.72 28.79 3.31
CA ILE A 617 -15.46 28.24 2.18
C ILE A 617 -15.84 29.39 1.26
N LEU A 618 -15.19 29.46 0.10
CA LEU A 618 -15.51 30.42 -0.95
C LEU A 618 -16.52 29.83 -1.92
N LEU A 619 -17.18 30.69 -2.68
CA LEU A 619 -18.04 30.32 -3.79
C LEU A 619 -17.44 30.77 -5.11
N ASP A 620 -17.56 29.95 -6.15
CA ASP A 620 -17.27 30.38 -7.51
C ASP A 620 -18.42 31.23 -8.10
N HIS A 621 -18.30 31.62 -9.37
CA HIS A 621 -19.31 32.43 -10.06
C HIS A 621 -20.65 31.70 -10.27
N ASN A 622 -20.67 30.37 -10.17
CA ASN A 622 -21.87 29.54 -10.26
C ASN A 622 -22.46 29.22 -8.88
N GLY A 623 -21.82 29.66 -7.78
CA GLY A 623 -22.24 29.36 -6.42
C GLY A 623 -21.78 28.00 -5.91
N LEU A 624 -20.80 27.36 -6.56
CA LEU A 624 -20.22 26.09 -6.08
C LEU A 624 -19.12 26.33 -5.05
N VAL A 625 -19.01 25.39 -4.10
CA VAL A 625 -18.02 25.42 -3.02
C VAL A 625 -16.59 25.34 -3.54
N LYS A 626 -15.74 26.20 -2.99
CA LYS A 626 -14.28 26.16 -3.10
C LYS A 626 -13.67 26.25 -1.72
N LEU A 627 -13.20 25.13 -1.19
CA LEU A 627 -12.45 25.10 0.06
C LEU A 627 -11.11 25.81 -0.14
N SER A 628 -10.83 26.80 0.71
CA SER A 628 -9.66 27.68 0.63
C SER A 628 -8.83 27.61 1.92
N ASP A 629 -7.72 28.36 1.99
CA ASP A 629 -6.83 28.47 3.16
C ASP A 629 -6.31 27.13 3.72
N MET A 630 -5.19 26.63 3.18
CA MET A 630 -4.59 25.35 3.60
C MET A 630 -3.55 25.52 4.72
N GLY A 631 -3.45 26.70 5.35
CA GLY A 631 -2.43 26.99 6.35
C GLY A 631 -2.50 26.10 7.60
N CYS A 632 -3.71 25.66 7.97
CA CYS A 632 -3.94 24.76 9.10
C CYS A 632 -3.96 23.27 8.71
N ALA A 633 -3.94 22.93 7.42
CA ALA A 633 -3.96 21.55 6.98
C ALA A 633 -2.71 20.80 7.47
N LYS A 634 -2.81 19.49 7.70
CA LYS A 634 -1.67 18.69 8.17
C LYS A 634 -1.71 17.29 7.60
N PHE A 635 -0.55 16.80 7.18
CA PHE A 635 -0.35 15.40 6.85
C PHE A 635 -0.45 14.54 8.11
N ALA A 636 -1.42 13.63 8.15
CA ALA A 636 -1.62 12.70 9.25
C ALA A 636 -0.56 11.58 9.21
N THR A 637 0.18 11.42 10.30
CA THR A 637 1.06 10.27 10.52
C THR A 637 0.30 9.16 11.24
N LYS A 638 0.73 7.90 11.11
CA LYS A 638 0.10 6.70 11.73
C LYS A 638 -0.24 6.85 13.22
N LEU A 639 0.45 7.72 13.96
CA LEU A 639 0.16 7.97 15.38
C LEU A 639 -1.18 8.69 15.63
N HIS A 640 -1.75 9.38 14.63
CA HIS A 640 -2.99 10.17 14.79
C HIS A 640 -4.25 9.40 14.38
N LEU A 641 -4.11 8.26 13.71
CA LEU A 641 -5.24 7.42 13.28
C LEU A 641 -5.70 6.42 14.36
N HIS A 642 -4.84 6.08 15.33
CA HIS A 642 -5.12 5.07 16.35
C HIS A 642 -5.54 5.60 17.73
N SER A 643 -5.52 6.90 17.97
CA SER A 643 -5.91 7.46 19.27
C SER A 643 -6.94 8.57 19.14
N HIS A 644 -8.19 8.22 19.50
CA HIS A 644 -9.21 9.09 20.10
C HIS A 644 -10.10 9.98 19.21
N TRP A 645 -9.83 10.17 17.92
CA TRP A 645 -10.61 11.13 17.12
C TRP A 645 -11.90 10.57 16.49
N TYR A 646 -11.89 9.34 15.98
CA TYR A 646 -13.07 8.76 15.31
C TYR A 646 -14.26 8.47 16.25
N ALA A 647 -14.00 8.26 17.55
CA ALA A 647 -15.04 7.94 18.53
C ALA A 647 -15.78 9.17 19.09
N ARG A 648 -15.26 10.40 18.91
CA ARG A 648 -15.86 11.62 19.49
C ARG A 648 -16.77 12.39 18.55
N LEU A 649 -16.65 12.24 17.23
CA LEU A 649 -17.49 12.98 16.28
C LEU A 649 -18.88 12.36 16.03
N LEU A 650 -19.10 11.11 16.42
CA LEU A 650 -20.40 10.43 16.28
C LEU A 650 -21.27 10.50 17.55
N CYS A 651 -20.80 11.18 18.59
CA CYS A 651 -21.48 11.27 19.90
C CYS A 651 -21.66 12.71 20.41
N ALA A 652 -21.51 13.73 19.57
CA ALA A 652 -21.79 15.13 19.91
C ALA A 652 -22.90 15.70 19.03
#